data_AF-A0A932JSL7-F1
#
_entry.id   AF-A0A932JSL7-F1
#
_cell.length_a   1.000
_cell.length_b   1.000
_cell.length_c   1.000
_cell.angle_alpha   90.00
_cell.angle_beta   90.00
_cell.angle_gamma   90.00
#
_symmetry.space_group_name_H-M   'P 1'
#
loop_
_entity.id
_entity.type
_entity.pdbx_description
1 polymer ?
#
loop_
_entity_poly.entity_id
_entity_poly.type
_entity_poly.pdbx_seq_one_letter_code
_entity_poly.pdbx_strand_id
1 'polypeptide(L)'
;MLRIAAVLLLAVLPCAAALPSYEVESRVEALLGKMTLEEKLGQLQQLDGEANGEFRPEHLELARKGLLGSTLNVRGAKRVNELQRAALESRLKIPILFAFDVIHGYRTVFPIPMGEAASWDPAAVERAAAVAAREAAAAGVKWTFAPMLDIARDPRWGRVAEGSGEDPYLGSAMGAARVRGFQGSDPSAPDKVLATAKHWAGYGAAEGGRDYNTTELSESTLRDVIFPPFRAALDAGAATVMTAFNDLNGVPASANPFLLTQVLRREWGFDGAVVSDYTAIPELINHGFAADGAEAAKKALSAGVDMEMVSRLYARNSAGLPPAAVDAAVRRVLRAKLRAGIFEKPFADEAAEAAALLTPAHRAAAREMARRSMVLLKNDGGVLPLKKEGTLMVLGPLALSRLDQLGSWTGDGRMEDAVSMLDGIRAAAPELDVVFSEKGPVRPDADAVLLFLGEAAAMSGEAAARASLALPGRQLELARKAAASGLPVVVVLMNGRPLSIPRLAETVPAILEAWYPGTEGGPALADVLFGDAAPGGKLPIGFPRSVGQVPLYYAHKNTGRPSDPANKYTSKYLDQDDQPLFPFGFGLTYTTFTLSGLRLDASTVAVDGTLGVSVELANVGRRAGDETVQLYVRDLAAGVTRPVRELKGFERVTLAPGQRRRVSFTLGPQELGFHDAGGRFVVEPGAFKLWAATSSVGGLEADFSVAPRGFKLGPADEAFLEDLGRRAFRFFEEHSDPATGLVRDRARADGSAHDEGHRHAASAAATGFGLSALCAASARGWLPSAEAAARARRTVEFLATKAPREHGWFYHWMDARDGSRIWNSEVSSIDTALLLAGVLSARQCFAFDRELVRLATELYAAVDFPWMRGGHPALLSHGWTPEKGFLPHRWDDYSEGPLLYALALAAPRHPLPPESWRAWRRTTTSYGGYRFLHAGAPLFTHQYPQAWLDLRGRHDGGPSGVDYFANSTLATRAHRRFCLDLAKEFPGYGPDIWGVTASDGPKGYLAWGGPPRHPELDGSVVPCAAAGSLAHTPDISLPALKAMKARHPKAWGRYGFADAFNPRTGWVARDVIGIDVGITLLAAENLRSQSSWRWFMANPELPWALDAAGLR
;
A
#
# COMPACT_ATOMS: atom_id res chain seq x y z
N MET A 1 -34.18 1.23 -7.27
CA MET A 1 -34.67 0.02 -6.57
C MET A 1 -34.28 -1.20 -7.40
N LEU A 2 -33.81 -2.26 -6.70
CA LEU A 2 -33.41 -3.60 -7.14
C LEU A 2 -32.27 -3.77 -8.18
N ARG A 3 -31.06 -3.92 -7.64
CA ARG A 3 -29.98 -4.79 -8.15
C ARG A 3 -30.11 -6.16 -7.48
N ILE A 4 -29.84 -7.26 -8.20
CA ILE A 4 -29.13 -8.49 -7.76
C ILE A 4 -28.99 -9.45 -8.97
N ALA A 5 -27.76 -9.95 -9.15
CA ALA A 5 -27.29 -11.22 -9.75
C ALA A 5 -27.60 -11.62 -11.22
N ALA A 6 -26.53 -11.81 -12.00
CA ALA A 6 -26.28 -12.95 -12.92
C ALA A 6 -24.79 -12.94 -13.31
N VAL A 7 -23.93 -13.72 -12.64
CA VAL A 7 -23.51 -15.09 -13.00
C VAL A 7 -22.61 -15.12 -14.24
N LEU A 8 -21.34 -15.47 -13.97
CA LEU A 8 -20.37 -16.00 -14.92
C LEU A 8 -21.02 -17.09 -15.80
N LEU A 9 -21.00 -16.90 -17.12
CA LEU A 9 -20.95 -18.02 -18.05
C LEU A 9 -19.82 -17.76 -19.04
N LEU A 10 -18.68 -18.43 -18.79
CA LEU A 10 -17.61 -18.60 -19.75
C LEU A 10 -18.13 -19.41 -20.94
N ALA A 11 -18.15 -18.81 -22.12
CA ALA A 11 -18.15 -19.57 -23.37
C ALA A 11 -16.75 -20.15 -23.57
N VAL A 12 -16.58 -21.42 -23.21
CA VAL A 12 -15.39 -22.21 -23.57
C VAL A 12 -15.53 -22.60 -25.04
N LEU A 13 -14.93 -21.80 -25.93
CA LEU A 13 -14.43 -22.30 -27.21
C LEU A 13 -13.08 -22.99 -26.93
N PRO A 14 -12.75 -24.11 -27.59
CA PRO A 14 -11.50 -24.82 -27.36
C PRO A 14 -10.35 -23.99 -27.92
N CYS A 15 -9.80 -23.13 -27.06
CA CYS A 15 -8.50 -22.51 -27.24
C CYS A 15 -7.45 -23.61 -27.11
N ALA A 16 -6.47 -23.67 -28.02
CA ALA A 16 -5.31 -24.52 -27.82
C ALA A 16 -4.67 -24.10 -26.49
N ALA A 17 -4.74 -24.96 -25.48
CA ALA A 17 -4.35 -24.62 -24.12
C ALA A 17 -2.82 -24.48 -24.02
N ALA A 18 -2.37 -23.42 -23.36
CA ALA A 18 -1.00 -23.33 -22.87
C ALA A 18 -0.64 -24.60 -22.07
N LEU A 19 0.60 -25.08 -22.22
CA LEU A 19 1.04 -26.29 -21.53
C LEU A 19 0.86 -26.13 -20.00
N PRO A 20 0.33 -27.14 -19.29
CA PRO A 20 0.26 -27.12 -17.84
C PRO A 20 1.65 -26.88 -17.24
N SER A 21 1.74 -26.10 -16.16
CA SER A 21 3.01 -25.76 -15.52
C SER A 21 3.87 -26.99 -15.19
N TYR A 22 3.25 -28.10 -14.79
CA TYR A 22 3.92 -29.37 -14.52
C TYR A 22 4.64 -29.96 -15.76
N GLU A 23 4.04 -29.86 -16.94
CA GLU A 23 4.61 -30.38 -18.18
C GLU A 23 5.82 -29.58 -18.63
N VAL A 24 5.77 -28.24 -18.46
CA VAL A 24 6.92 -27.35 -18.71
C VAL A 24 8.08 -27.73 -17.78
N GLU A 25 7.85 -27.80 -16.47
CA GLU A 25 8.92 -28.12 -15.51
C GLU A 25 9.52 -29.52 -15.73
N SER A 26 8.70 -30.53 -16.01
CA SER A 26 9.20 -31.88 -16.29
C SER A 26 10.10 -31.92 -17.53
N ARG A 27 9.77 -31.16 -18.58
CA ARG A 27 10.59 -31.06 -19.79
C ARG A 27 11.89 -30.30 -19.52
N VAL A 28 11.85 -29.25 -18.71
CA VAL A 28 13.05 -28.50 -18.32
C VAL A 28 14.03 -29.40 -17.56
N GLU A 29 13.57 -30.14 -16.54
CA GLU A 29 14.44 -31.05 -15.78
C GLU A 29 15.01 -32.17 -16.66
N ALA A 30 14.20 -32.73 -17.56
CA ALA A 30 14.63 -33.79 -18.47
C ALA A 30 15.70 -33.30 -19.47
N LEU A 31 15.62 -32.05 -19.93
CA LEU A 31 16.67 -31.44 -20.75
C LEU A 31 17.91 -31.13 -19.91
N LEU A 32 17.73 -30.46 -18.77
CA LEU A 32 18.82 -30.04 -17.88
C LEU A 32 19.69 -31.23 -17.43
N GLY A 33 19.06 -32.36 -17.11
CA GLY A 33 19.75 -33.59 -16.70
C GLY A 33 20.58 -34.26 -17.81
N LYS A 34 20.37 -33.88 -19.08
CA LYS A 34 21.14 -34.38 -20.23
C LYS A 34 22.28 -33.45 -20.65
N MET A 35 22.30 -32.21 -20.17
CA MET A 35 23.23 -31.18 -20.64
C MET A 35 24.62 -31.31 -20.00
N THR A 36 25.67 -31.10 -20.80
CA THR A 36 27.03 -30.85 -20.30
C THR A 36 27.12 -29.45 -19.69
N LEU A 37 28.18 -29.18 -18.92
CA LEU A 37 28.42 -27.82 -18.40
C LEU A 37 28.58 -26.80 -19.54
N GLU A 38 29.24 -27.18 -20.63
CA GLU A 38 29.44 -26.30 -21.78
C GLU A 38 28.11 -25.92 -22.45
N GLU A 39 27.22 -26.89 -22.67
CA GLU A 39 25.87 -26.64 -23.20
C GLU A 39 25.04 -25.78 -22.25
N LYS A 40 25.16 -26.00 -20.93
CA LYS A 40 24.52 -25.18 -19.90
C LYS A 40 24.95 -23.72 -20.02
N LEU A 41 26.25 -23.46 -20.06
CA LEU A 41 26.79 -22.10 -20.21
C LEU A 41 26.42 -21.48 -21.57
N GLY A 42 26.37 -22.30 -22.63
CA GLY A 42 25.86 -21.89 -23.93
C GLY A 42 24.43 -21.34 -23.89
N GLN A 43 23.55 -21.95 -23.09
CA GLN A 43 22.18 -21.45 -22.89
C GLN A 43 22.13 -20.10 -22.17
N LEU A 44 23.13 -19.78 -21.34
CA LEU A 44 23.17 -18.52 -20.59
C LEU A 44 23.78 -17.37 -21.41
N GLN A 45 24.17 -17.62 -22.66
CA GLN A 45 24.83 -16.64 -23.51
C GLN A 45 23.84 -16.06 -24.52
N GLN A 46 23.73 -14.73 -24.53
CA GLN A 46 23.10 -13.97 -25.60
C GLN A 46 24.15 -13.15 -26.34
N LEU A 47 24.29 -13.35 -27.66
CA LEU A 47 25.26 -12.61 -28.47
C LEU A 47 24.59 -11.60 -29.40
N ASP A 48 25.29 -10.52 -29.69
CA ASP A 48 24.78 -9.48 -30.57
C ASP A 48 24.97 -9.81 -32.05
N GLY A 49 23.95 -9.54 -32.86
CA GLY A 49 24.03 -9.53 -34.31
C GLY A 49 24.68 -8.27 -34.88
N GLU A 50 24.47 -8.03 -36.17
CA GLU A 50 24.83 -6.79 -36.84
C GLU A 50 23.63 -5.83 -36.85
N ALA A 51 23.88 -4.52 -36.93
CA ALA A 51 22.83 -3.50 -36.89
C ALA A 51 21.75 -3.68 -37.99
N ASN A 52 22.13 -4.22 -39.15
CA ASN A 52 21.23 -4.52 -40.28
C ASN A 52 20.39 -5.80 -40.10
N GLY A 53 20.52 -6.48 -38.96
CA GLY A 53 19.77 -7.68 -38.60
C GLY A 53 20.43 -9.00 -38.99
N GLU A 54 21.64 -8.98 -39.56
CA GLU A 54 22.41 -10.19 -39.86
C GLU A 54 22.97 -10.83 -38.59
N PHE A 55 23.17 -12.15 -38.62
CA PHE A 55 23.98 -12.84 -37.61
C PHE A 55 25.48 -12.75 -37.97
N ARG A 56 26.35 -12.88 -36.97
CA ARG A 56 27.80 -12.92 -37.18
C ARG A 56 28.26 -14.35 -37.54
N PRO A 57 29.30 -14.54 -38.36
CA PRO A 57 29.71 -15.87 -38.83
C PRO A 57 29.94 -16.91 -37.72
N GLU A 58 30.47 -16.51 -36.57
CA GLU A 58 30.70 -17.38 -35.43
C GLU A 58 29.41 -17.92 -34.79
N HIS A 59 28.27 -17.26 -35.01
CA HIS A 59 26.99 -17.71 -34.47
C HIS A 59 26.57 -19.06 -35.06
N LEU A 60 26.84 -19.32 -36.35
CA LEU A 60 26.51 -20.59 -36.99
C LEU A 60 27.26 -21.76 -36.33
N GLU A 61 28.55 -21.59 -36.09
CA GLU A 61 29.38 -22.61 -35.46
C GLU A 61 28.97 -22.87 -34.00
N LEU A 62 28.63 -21.82 -33.26
CA LEU A 62 28.13 -21.95 -31.89
C LEU A 62 26.73 -22.60 -31.86
N ALA A 63 25.85 -22.25 -32.80
CA ALA A 63 24.53 -22.84 -32.93
C ALA A 63 24.61 -24.36 -33.19
N ARG A 64 25.43 -24.80 -34.15
CA ARG A 64 25.66 -26.23 -34.44
C ARG A 64 26.16 -27.02 -33.25
N LYS A 65 26.92 -26.38 -32.36
CA LYS A 65 27.45 -26.99 -31.14
C LYS A 65 26.49 -26.92 -29.95
N GLY A 66 25.34 -26.23 -30.08
CA GLY A 66 24.41 -26.02 -28.97
C GLY A 66 24.89 -25.00 -27.93
N LEU A 67 25.83 -24.13 -28.32
CA LEU A 67 26.53 -23.17 -27.45
C LEU A 67 26.04 -21.72 -27.61
N LEU A 68 24.87 -21.54 -28.23
CA LEU A 68 24.22 -20.25 -28.42
C LEU A 68 22.79 -20.31 -27.88
N GLY A 69 22.55 -19.66 -26.75
CA GLY A 69 21.25 -19.65 -26.08
C GLY A 69 20.29 -18.66 -26.73
N SER A 70 20.78 -17.47 -27.05
CA SER A 70 19.99 -16.37 -27.60
C SER A 70 20.85 -15.45 -28.47
N THR A 71 20.20 -14.64 -29.31
CA THR A 71 20.83 -13.50 -29.97
C THR A 71 20.04 -12.22 -29.74
N LEU A 72 20.73 -11.09 -29.65
CA LEU A 72 20.18 -9.75 -29.80
C LEU A 72 20.35 -9.28 -31.27
N ASN A 73 19.46 -8.43 -31.76
CA ASN A 73 19.51 -7.74 -33.05
C ASN A 73 19.34 -8.58 -34.33
N VAL A 74 19.57 -9.89 -34.29
CA VAL A 74 19.29 -10.79 -35.43
C VAL A 74 17.78 -10.88 -35.68
N ARG A 75 17.35 -10.52 -36.89
CA ARG A 75 15.93 -10.43 -37.27
C ARG A 75 15.72 -10.61 -38.78
N GLY A 76 14.48 -10.92 -39.15
CA GLY A 76 14.07 -11.29 -40.50
C GLY A 76 13.96 -12.80 -40.61
N ALA A 77 12.82 -13.28 -41.08
CA ALA A 77 12.44 -14.69 -40.98
C ALA A 77 13.49 -15.62 -41.61
N LYS A 78 14.03 -15.23 -42.76
CA LYS A 78 15.07 -16.00 -43.48
C LYS A 78 16.34 -16.18 -42.64
N ARG A 79 16.86 -15.10 -42.05
CA ARG A 79 18.13 -15.10 -41.29
C ARG A 79 17.97 -15.84 -39.96
N VAL A 80 16.85 -15.60 -39.27
CA VAL A 80 16.47 -16.31 -38.06
C VAL A 80 16.34 -17.81 -38.33
N ASN A 81 15.66 -18.20 -39.40
CA ASN A 81 15.50 -19.60 -39.78
C ASN A 81 16.82 -20.29 -40.12
N GLU A 82 17.75 -19.60 -40.78
CA GLU A 82 19.08 -20.14 -41.06
C GLU A 82 19.83 -20.51 -39.78
N LEU A 83 19.87 -19.59 -38.82
CA LEU A 83 20.54 -19.83 -37.55
C LEU A 83 19.81 -20.88 -36.70
N GLN A 84 18.48 -20.92 -36.78
CA GLN A 84 17.68 -21.94 -36.11
C GLN A 84 17.90 -23.34 -36.69
N ARG A 85 18.04 -23.49 -38.01
CA ARG A 85 18.38 -24.78 -38.65
C ARG A 85 19.71 -25.30 -38.10
N ALA A 86 20.73 -24.43 -38.00
CA ALA A 86 22.01 -24.78 -37.40
C ALA A 86 21.87 -25.22 -35.93
N ALA A 87 21.03 -24.57 -35.12
CA ALA A 87 20.77 -24.99 -33.74
C ALA A 87 20.16 -26.40 -33.63
N LEU A 88 19.33 -26.80 -34.60
CA LEU A 88 18.71 -28.13 -34.64
C LEU A 88 19.65 -29.24 -35.15
N GLU A 89 20.83 -28.89 -35.67
CA GLU A 89 21.92 -29.84 -35.94
C GLU A 89 22.65 -30.27 -34.64
N SER A 90 22.51 -29.49 -33.56
CA SER A 90 23.18 -29.75 -32.28
C SER A 90 22.70 -31.02 -31.58
N ARG A 91 23.51 -31.53 -30.65
CA ARG A 91 23.27 -32.79 -29.92
C ARG A 91 21.89 -32.85 -29.25
N LEU A 92 21.48 -31.78 -28.58
CA LEU A 92 20.21 -31.68 -27.85
C LEU A 92 19.11 -30.91 -28.62
N LYS A 93 19.43 -30.31 -29.77
CA LYS A 93 18.48 -29.59 -30.64
C LYS A 93 17.68 -28.52 -29.90
N ILE A 94 18.33 -27.79 -28.98
CA ILE A 94 17.68 -26.72 -28.22
C ILE A 94 17.61 -25.47 -29.12
N PRO A 95 16.43 -24.90 -29.39
CA PRO A 95 16.27 -23.74 -30.27
C PRO A 95 16.89 -22.47 -29.67
N ILE A 96 17.28 -21.53 -30.53
CA ILE A 96 17.77 -20.20 -30.16
C ILE A 96 16.58 -19.27 -29.91
N LEU A 97 16.67 -18.41 -28.89
CA LEU A 97 15.70 -17.35 -28.64
C LEU A 97 16.20 -16.03 -29.27
N PHE A 98 15.43 -15.43 -30.17
CA PHE A 98 15.82 -14.20 -30.86
C PHE A 98 15.16 -12.99 -30.20
N ALA A 99 16.00 -12.05 -29.75
CA ALA A 99 15.60 -10.85 -29.02
C ALA A 99 15.86 -9.56 -29.80
N PHE A 100 14.99 -8.56 -29.60
CA PHE A 100 15.16 -7.23 -30.21
C PHE A 100 14.49 -6.12 -29.39
N ASP A 101 15.03 -4.90 -29.47
CA ASP A 101 14.43 -3.70 -28.88
C ASP A 101 13.23 -3.21 -29.71
N VAL A 102 12.06 -3.80 -29.43
CA VAL A 102 10.76 -3.43 -30.01
C VAL A 102 10.04 -2.50 -29.03
N ILE A 103 10.54 -1.27 -28.89
CA ILE A 103 10.15 -0.37 -27.79
C ILE A 103 8.76 0.25 -28.02
N HIS A 104 8.56 0.88 -29.16
CA HIS A 104 7.31 1.55 -29.55
C HIS A 104 6.92 1.24 -31.00
N GLY A 105 7.18 0.01 -31.42
CA GLY A 105 6.93 -0.43 -32.79
C GLY A 105 8.03 -1.35 -33.30
N TYR A 106 7.74 -2.06 -34.39
CA TYR A 106 8.73 -2.84 -35.13
C TYR A 106 9.06 -2.15 -36.45
N ARG A 107 8.20 -2.27 -37.47
CA ARG A 107 8.34 -1.52 -38.72
C ARG A 107 7.35 -0.36 -38.78
N THR A 108 6.12 -0.61 -38.33
CA THR A 108 5.18 0.46 -37.99
C THR A 108 5.59 1.02 -36.62
N VAL A 109 6.08 2.26 -36.63
CA VAL A 109 6.55 2.97 -35.43
C VAL A 109 5.41 3.84 -34.89
N PHE A 110 5.12 3.70 -33.60
CA PHE A 110 4.13 4.48 -32.85
C PHE A 110 4.82 5.69 -32.21
N PRO A 111 4.08 6.56 -31.48
CA PRO A 111 4.74 7.58 -30.69
C PRO A 111 5.74 6.97 -29.70
N ILE A 112 6.82 7.69 -29.38
CA ILE A 112 7.71 7.27 -28.29
C ILE A 112 6.91 7.01 -27.00
N PRO A 113 7.38 6.13 -26.09
CA PRO A 113 6.62 5.78 -24.89
C PRO A 113 6.12 6.93 -24.04
N MET A 114 6.89 8.02 -23.96
CA MET A 114 6.46 9.27 -23.32
C MET A 114 5.19 9.85 -23.98
N GLY A 115 5.14 9.87 -25.32
CA GLY A 115 3.97 10.28 -26.08
C GLY A 115 2.80 9.31 -25.91
N GLU A 116 3.05 8.00 -25.97
CA GLU A 116 2.01 7.00 -25.69
C GLU A 116 1.40 7.16 -24.29
N ALA A 117 2.22 7.41 -23.26
CA ALA A 117 1.75 7.69 -21.91
C ALA A 117 0.91 8.98 -21.84
N ALA A 118 1.24 9.99 -22.66
CA ALA A 118 0.45 11.20 -22.78
C ALA A 118 -0.99 10.97 -23.30
N SER A 119 -1.29 9.80 -23.86
CA SER A 119 -2.66 9.45 -24.20
C SER A 119 -3.53 9.13 -22.99
N TRP A 120 -2.96 8.69 -21.86
CA TRP A 120 -3.73 8.17 -20.72
C TRP A 120 -4.74 7.09 -21.13
N ASP A 121 -4.42 6.33 -22.18
CA ASP A 121 -5.26 5.27 -22.76
C ASP A 121 -4.48 3.94 -22.81
N PRO A 122 -4.48 3.16 -21.71
CA PRO A 122 -3.82 1.87 -21.66
C PRO A 122 -4.32 0.90 -22.75
N ALA A 123 -5.56 1.01 -23.21
CA ALA A 123 -6.07 0.15 -24.26
C ALA A 123 -5.47 0.50 -25.63
N ALA A 124 -5.18 1.77 -25.91
CA ALA A 124 -4.45 2.17 -27.11
C ALA A 124 -2.99 1.70 -27.08
N VAL A 125 -2.33 1.81 -25.93
CA VAL A 125 -0.96 1.30 -25.71
C VAL A 125 -0.89 -0.22 -25.88
N GLU A 126 -1.87 -0.95 -25.35
CA GLU A 126 -1.96 -2.41 -25.52
C GLU A 126 -2.10 -2.80 -27.00
N ARG A 127 -2.90 -2.05 -27.78
CA ARG A 127 -3.02 -2.26 -29.23
C ARG A 127 -1.72 -1.96 -29.97
N ALA A 128 -1.02 -0.87 -29.61
CA ALA A 128 0.28 -0.52 -30.21
C ALA A 128 1.31 -1.63 -29.98
N ALA A 129 1.44 -2.10 -28.74
CA ALA A 129 2.32 -3.22 -28.38
C ALA A 129 1.92 -4.53 -29.09
N ALA A 130 0.62 -4.80 -29.26
CA ALA A 130 0.15 -5.98 -30.00
C ALA A 130 0.50 -5.94 -31.49
N VAL A 131 0.43 -4.77 -32.13
CA VAL A 131 0.90 -4.57 -33.52
C VAL A 131 2.40 -4.80 -33.60
N ALA A 132 3.16 -4.19 -32.69
CA ALA A 132 4.60 -4.33 -32.65
C ALA A 132 5.04 -5.80 -32.44
N ALA A 133 4.35 -6.54 -31.57
CA ALA A 133 4.57 -7.96 -31.34
C ALA A 133 4.33 -8.80 -32.59
N ARG A 134 3.22 -8.54 -33.29
CA ARG A 134 2.85 -9.28 -34.50
C ARG A 134 3.87 -9.09 -35.61
N GLU A 135 4.30 -7.85 -35.84
CA GLU A 135 5.33 -7.56 -36.84
C GLU A 135 6.69 -8.17 -36.47
N ALA A 136 7.11 -8.06 -35.22
CA ALA A 136 8.37 -8.63 -34.73
C ALA A 136 8.37 -10.17 -34.80
N ALA A 137 7.28 -10.81 -34.38
CA ALA A 137 7.13 -12.27 -34.43
C ALA A 137 7.14 -12.81 -35.86
N ALA A 138 6.55 -12.08 -36.82
CA ALA A 138 6.60 -12.44 -38.23
C ALA A 138 8.05 -12.40 -38.78
N ALA A 139 8.90 -11.52 -38.24
CA ALA A 139 10.33 -11.46 -38.56
C ALA A 139 11.19 -12.44 -37.73
N GLY A 140 10.58 -13.36 -36.97
CA GLY A 140 11.26 -14.38 -36.18
C GLY A 140 11.76 -13.91 -34.80
N VAL A 141 11.48 -12.68 -34.39
CA VAL A 141 11.77 -12.21 -33.02
C VAL A 141 10.72 -12.76 -32.08
N LYS A 142 11.12 -13.49 -31.04
CA LYS A 142 10.20 -14.09 -30.05
C LYS A 142 10.39 -13.55 -28.63
N TRP A 143 11.25 -12.55 -28.48
CA TRP A 143 11.54 -11.90 -27.21
C TRP A 143 11.82 -10.42 -27.45
N THR A 144 11.21 -9.53 -26.67
CA THR A 144 11.47 -8.10 -26.76
C THR A 144 11.93 -7.50 -25.45
N PHE A 145 12.84 -6.53 -25.55
CA PHE A 145 13.33 -5.73 -24.44
C PHE A 145 12.45 -4.52 -24.17
N ALA A 146 11.17 -4.80 -23.93
CA ALA A 146 10.15 -3.83 -23.56
C ALA A 146 9.08 -4.51 -22.68
N PRO A 147 8.40 -3.77 -21.79
CA PRO A 147 8.46 -2.31 -21.62
C PRO A 147 9.64 -1.79 -20.78
N MET A 148 10.05 -0.55 -21.07
CA MET A 148 10.85 0.27 -20.15
C MET A 148 9.90 0.95 -19.14
N LEU A 149 10.21 0.82 -17.85
CA LEU A 149 9.32 1.08 -16.72
C LEU A 149 9.92 2.05 -15.69
N ASP A 150 11.10 2.60 -15.99
CA ASP A 150 11.78 3.49 -15.06
C ASP A 150 10.98 4.79 -14.86
N ILE A 151 10.65 5.07 -13.60
CA ILE A 151 10.10 6.38 -13.23
C ILE A 151 11.21 7.41 -13.31
N ALA A 152 10.98 8.46 -14.10
CA ALA A 152 11.96 9.50 -14.30
C ALA A 152 11.41 10.87 -13.86
N ARG A 153 12.16 11.52 -12.98
CA ARG A 153 11.87 12.87 -12.43
C ARG A 153 12.92 13.91 -12.84
N ASP A 154 13.83 13.50 -13.73
CA ASP A 154 14.89 14.34 -14.27
C ASP A 154 14.82 14.36 -15.82
N PRO A 155 14.22 15.40 -16.42
CA PRO A 155 14.10 15.49 -17.87
C PRO A 155 15.44 15.67 -18.60
N ARG A 156 16.57 15.89 -17.91
CA ARG A 156 17.89 15.92 -18.56
C ARG A 156 18.27 14.56 -19.11
N TRP A 157 17.83 13.48 -18.46
CA TRP A 157 18.12 12.11 -18.88
C TRP A 157 17.46 11.80 -20.23
N GLY A 158 18.25 11.27 -21.17
CA GLY A 158 17.79 11.01 -22.53
C GLY A 158 16.71 9.94 -22.63
N ARG A 159 16.77 8.93 -21.76
CA ARG A 159 15.86 7.79 -21.78
C ARG A 159 14.51 8.07 -21.12
N VAL A 160 14.26 9.30 -20.66
CA VAL A 160 12.90 9.76 -20.32
C VAL A 160 11.93 9.50 -21.46
N ALA A 161 12.40 9.59 -22.71
CA ALA A 161 11.63 9.26 -23.92
C ALA A 161 11.05 7.83 -23.92
N GLU A 162 11.75 6.88 -23.30
CA GLU A 162 11.44 5.45 -23.30
C GLU A 162 10.45 5.04 -22.18
N GLY A 163 10.28 5.90 -21.17
CA GLY A 163 9.42 5.66 -20.02
C GLY A 163 8.02 6.25 -20.15
N SER A 164 7.23 6.12 -19.08
CA SER A 164 5.85 6.62 -19.00
C SER A 164 5.69 7.84 -18.07
N GLY A 165 6.76 8.61 -17.88
CA GLY A 165 6.76 9.85 -17.09
C GLY A 165 7.17 9.68 -15.63
N GLU A 166 6.61 10.53 -14.77
CA GLU A 166 7.06 10.70 -13.38
C GLU A 166 6.20 9.97 -12.33
N ASP A 167 5.10 9.36 -12.75
CA ASP A 167 4.05 8.84 -11.88
C ASP A 167 4.00 7.30 -11.81
N PRO A 168 4.06 6.71 -10.61
CA PRO A 168 4.00 5.25 -10.43
C PRO A 168 2.69 4.62 -10.90
N TYR A 169 1.54 5.28 -10.71
CA TYR A 169 0.24 4.69 -11.05
C TYR A 169 0.01 4.67 -12.57
N LEU A 170 0.29 5.78 -13.24
CA LEU A 170 0.28 5.87 -14.70
C LEU A 170 1.30 4.93 -15.32
N GLY A 171 2.54 4.93 -14.81
CA GLY A 171 3.60 4.03 -15.27
C GLY A 171 3.22 2.55 -15.13
N SER A 172 2.57 2.18 -14.03
CA SER A 172 2.04 0.82 -13.82
C SER A 172 0.96 0.45 -14.84
N ALA A 173 0.02 1.35 -15.13
CA ALA A 173 -1.05 1.11 -16.09
C ALA A 173 -0.51 0.93 -17.52
N MET A 174 0.44 1.77 -17.94
CA MET A 174 1.06 1.70 -19.26
C MET A 174 1.97 0.48 -19.39
N GLY A 175 2.76 0.17 -18.36
CA GLY A 175 3.62 -1.01 -18.33
C GLY A 175 2.84 -2.31 -18.46
N ALA A 176 1.77 -2.47 -17.67
CA ALA A 176 0.90 -3.64 -17.73
C ALA A 176 0.20 -3.77 -19.10
N ALA A 177 -0.23 -2.66 -19.71
CA ALA A 177 -0.81 -2.65 -21.06
C ALA A 177 0.17 -3.13 -22.13
N ARG A 178 1.42 -2.67 -22.09
CA ARG A 178 2.46 -3.12 -23.03
C ARG A 178 2.72 -4.62 -22.91
N VAL A 179 2.85 -5.13 -21.68
CA VAL A 179 3.06 -6.58 -21.45
C VAL A 179 1.92 -7.41 -22.04
N ARG A 180 0.65 -7.03 -21.79
CA ARG A 180 -0.50 -7.72 -22.37
C ARG A 180 -0.52 -7.66 -23.90
N GLY A 181 -0.16 -6.51 -24.48
CA GLY A 181 -0.07 -6.36 -25.94
C GLY A 181 0.98 -7.30 -26.54
N PHE A 182 2.19 -7.29 -25.97
CA PHE A 182 3.32 -8.09 -26.44
C PHE A 182 3.08 -9.59 -26.30
N GLN A 183 2.67 -10.05 -25.12
CA GLN A 183 2.63 -11.47 -24.78
C GLN A 183 1.26 -12.12 -24.97
N GLY A 184 0.17 -11.33 -24.89
CA GLY A 184 -1.17 -11.89 -24.75
C GLY A 184 -1.34 -12.77 -23.52
N SER A 185 -2.37 -13.61 -23.51
CA SER A 185 -2.56 -14.66 -22.50
C SER A 185 -1.76 -15.93 -22.79
N ASP A 186 -1.27 -16.09 -24.02
CA ASP A 186 -0.45 -17.21 -24.48
C ASP A 186 0.77 -16.70 -25.26
N PRO A 187 1.96 -16.64 -24.63
CA PRO A 187 3.18 -16.17 -25.29
C PRO A 187 3.69 -17.12 -26.40
N SER A 188 3.16 -18.34 -26.49
CA SER A 188 3.53 -19.30 -27.54
C SER A 188 2.83 -19.03 -28.87
N ALA A 189 1.80 -18.17 -28.86
CA ALA A 189 1.07 -17.78 -30.06
C ALA A 189 2.01 -17.17 -31.14
N PRO A 190 1.72 -17.40 -32.43
CA PRO A 190 2.62 -17.02 -33.53
C PRO A 190 2.78 -15.50 -33.71
N ASP A 191 1.84 -14.69 -33.21
CA ASP A 191 1.85 -13.22 -33.28
C ASP A 191 2.28 -12.56 -31.96
N LYS A 192 2.78 -13.34 -30.99
CA LYS A 192 3.19 -12.86 -29.66
C LYS A 192 4.69 -13.02 -29.44
N VAL A 193 5.22 -12.19 -28.54
CA VAL A 193 6.63 -12.20 -28.12
C VAL A 193 6.71 -12.12 -26.61
N LEU A 194 7.75 -12.70 -26.01
CA LEU A 194 8.03 -12.51 -24.58
C LEU A 194 8.35 -11.04 -24.30
N ALA A 195 7.81 -10.47 -23.23
CA ALA A 195 8.08 -9.11 -22.77
C ALA A 195 9.13 -9.12 -21.65
N THR A 196 9.94 -8.06 -21.62
CA THR A 196 10.98 -7.84 -20.62
C THR A 196 10.74 -6.54 -19.88
N ALA A 197 10.47 -6.63 -18.59
CA ALA A 197 10.42 -5.43 -17.75
C ALA A 197 11.85 -4.88 -17.55
N LYS A 198 12.10 -3.63 -17.97
CA LYS A 198 13.42 -2.98 -17.87
C LYS A 198 13.34 -1.52 -17.36
N HIS A 199 14.37 -0.96 -16.74
CA HIS A 199 15.64 -1.58 -16.36
C HIS A 199 15.67 -1.72 -14.83
N TRP A 200 15.75 -2.95 -14.33
CA TRP A 200 15.60 -3.26 -12.91
C TRP A 200 16.91 -2.99 -12.14
N ALA A 201 17.01 -1.99 -11.25
CA ALA A 201 16.02 -0.96 -10.93
C ALA A 201 16.66 0.37 -10.47
N GLY A 202 15.91 1.46 -10.60
CA GLY A 202 16.30 2.80 -10.14
C GLY A 202 16.96 3.67 -11.20
N TYR A 203 17.09 3.17 -12.43
CA TYR A 203 17.89 3.78 -13.50
C TYR A 203 17.46 5.21 -13.86
N GLY A 204 16.16 5.48 -13.88
CA GLY A 204 15.62 6.82 -14.16
C GLY A 204 15.89 7.88 -13.09
N ALA A 205 16.53 7.50 -11.98
CA ALA A 205 16.98 8.40 -10.91
C ALA A 205 18.46 8.79 -11.01
N ALA A 206 19.13 8.49 -12.14
CA ALA A 206 20.55 8.76 -12.33
C ALA A 206 20.93 10.21 -12.01
N GLU A 207 21.92 10.39 -11.15
CA GLU A 207 22.30 11.70 -10.63
C GLU A 207 22.66 12.70 -11.75
N GLY A 208 22.12 13.91 -11.65
CA GLY A 208 22.29 14.96 -12.65
C GLY A 208 21.63 14.67 -14.00
N GLY A 209 20.81 13.61 -14.09
CA GLY A 209 20.20 13.13 -15.32
C GLY A 209 21.22 12.65 -16.35
N ARG A 210 22.44 12.30 -15.92
CA ARG A 210 23.47 11.73 -16.79
C ARG A 210 23.25 10.24 -16.87
N ASP A 211 23.21 9.71 -18.09
CA ASP A 211 22.96 8.29 -18.27
C ASP A 211 24.02 7.43 -17.56
N TYR A 212 23.61 6.24 -17.11
CA TYR A 212 24.41 5.25 -16.37
C TYR A 212 24.92 5.69 -14.98
N ASN A 213 24.75 6.96 -14.61
CA ASN A 213 25.33 7.52 -13.39
C ASN A 213 24.69 6.93 -12.12
N THR A 214 25.34 7.17 -10.98
CA THR A 214 24.94 6.68 -9.66
C THR A 214 23.49 6.98 -9.30
N THR A 215 22.88 6.06 -8.55
CA THR A 215 21.52 6.21 -8.00
C THR A 215 21.51 5.91 -6.50
N GLU A 216 20.96 6.84 -5.72
CA GLU A 216 20.84 6.74 -4.26
C GLU A 216 19.37 6.91 -3.87
N LEU A 217 18.74 5.82 -3.44
CA LEU A 217 17.30 5.76 -3.17
C LEU A 217 17.03 4.99 -1.88
N SER A 218 16.23 5.59 -1.00
CA SER A 218 15.72 4.89 0.18
C SER A 218 14.84 3.71 -0.22
N GLU A 219 14.79 2.66 0.60
CA GLU A 219 13.92 1.52 0.35
C GLU A 219 12.44 1.91 0.26
N SER A 220 11.99 2.90 1.04
CA SER A 220 10.62 3.43 0.93
C SER A 220 10.34 4.03 -0.45
N THR A 221 11.29 4.77 -1.02
CA THR A 221 11.17 5.32 -2.38
C THR A 221 11.18 4.20 -3.41
N LEU A 222 12.03 3.19 -3.23
CA LEU A 222 12.06 2.03 -4.12
C LEU A 222 10.69 1.34 -4.14
N ARG A 223 10.11 1.05 -2.97
CA ARG A 223 8.83 0.32 -2.86
C ARG A 223 7.61 1.13 -3.27
N ASP A 224 7.53 2.42 -2.92
CA ASP A 224 6.36 3.26 -3.20
C ASP A 224 6.41 3.93 -4.59
N VAL A 225 7.59 4.10 -5.19
CA VAL A 225 7.75 4.88 -6.43
C VAL A 225 8.37 4.08 -7.56
N ILE A 226 9.48 3.38 -7.33
CA ILE A 226 10.25 2.74 -8.42
C ILE A 226 9.71 1.37 -8.79
N PHE A 227 9.38 0.54 -7.80
CA PHE A 227 8.94 -0.83 -7.97
C PHE A 227 7.51 -1.02 -8.50
N PRO A 228 6.51 -0.14 -8.23
CA PRO A 228 5.14 -0.39 -8.66
C PRO A 228 4.98 -0.66 -10.16
N PRO A 229 5.61 0.09 -11.09
CA PRO A 229 5.51 -0.22 -12.52
C PRO A 229 6.05 -1.61 -12.89
N PHE A 230 7.18 -2.02 -12.31
CA PHE A 230 7.73 -3.36 -12.50
C PHE A 230 6.82 -4.43 -11.92
N ARG A 231 6.29 -4.20 -10.72
CA ARG A 231 5.34 -5.13 -10.09
C ARG A 231 4.11 -5.33 -10.97
N ALA A 232 3.54 -4.25 -11.50
CA ALA A 232 2.38 -4.31 -12.40
C ALA A 232 2.71 -5.03 -13.72
N ALA A 233 3.90 -4.85 -14.28
CA ALA A 233 4.34 -5.58 -15.47
C ALA A 233 4.49 -7.08 -15.22
N LEU A 234 5.04 -7.47 -14.05
CA LEU A 234 5.15 -8.87 -13.65
C LEU A 234 3.79 -9.51 -13.35
N ASP A 235 2.89 -8.79 -12.67
CA ASP A 235 1.51 -9.24 -12.42
C ASP A 235 0.71 -9.36 -13.74
N ALA A 236 1.04 -8.56 -14.75
CA ALA A 236 0.52 -8.70 -16.12
C ALA A 236 1.17 -9.86 -16.91
N GLY A 237 2.15 -10.54 -16.32
CA GLY A 237 2.73 -11.78 -16.83
C GLY A 237 4.08 -11.65 -17.52
N ALA A 238 4.79 -10.51 -17.44
CA ALA A 238 6.08 -10.30 -18.11
C ALA A 238 7.04 -11.49 -17.86
N ALA A 239 7.54 -12.08 -18.94
CA ALA A 239 8.27 -13.35 -18.86
C ALA A 239 9.71 -13.19 -18.41
N THR A 240 10.30 -12.00 -18.58
CA THR A 240 11.69 -11.71 -18.24
C THR A 240 11.87 -10.34 -17.62
N VAL A 241 13.01 -10.14 -16.97
CA VAL A 241 13.47 -8.86 -16.41
C VAL A 241 14.87 -8.57 -16.94
N MET A 242 15.16 -7.31 -17.28
CA MET A 242 16.51 -6.86 -17.63
C MET A 242 17.07 -6.02 -16.49
N THR A 243 18.32 -6.26 -16.11
CA THR A 243 18.99 -5.46 -15.08
C THR A 243 19.29 -4.05 -15.59
N ALA A 244 19.53 -3.10 -14.69
CA ALA A 244 20.00 -1.77 -15.03
C ALA A 244 21.53 -1.63 -14.98
N PHE A 245 22.03 -0.54 -15.57
CA PHE A 245 23.46 -0.19 -15.57
C PHE A 245 23.94 0.44 -14.25
N ASN A 246 23.08 1.18 -13.56
CA ASN A 246 23.46 1.96 -12.39
C ASN A 246 23.89 1.09 -11.20
N ASP A 247 24.74 1.66 -10.36
CA ASP A 247 24.80 1.25 -8.97
C ASP A 247 23.59 1.79 -8.21
N LEU A 248 22.95 0.94 -7.41
CA LEU A 248 21.87 1.30 -6.51
C LEU A 248 22.41 1.24 -5.08
N ASN A 249 22.56 2.40 -4.45
CA ASN A 249 23.13 2.55 -3.12
C ASN A 249 24.51 1.88 -3.00
N GLY A 250 25.37 2.06 -4.00
CA GLY A 250 26.73 1.52 -4.04
C GLY A 250 26.86 0.06 -4.55
N VAL A 251 25.76 -0.59 -4.96
CA VAL A 251 25.81 -1.96 -5.50
C VAL A 251 25.22 -2.00 -6.92
N PRO A 252 26.01 -2.32 -7.96
CA PRO A 252 25.55 -2.45 -9.35
C PRO A 252 24.33 -3.37 -9.48
N ALA A 253 23.29 -2.94 -10.18
CA ALA A 253 22.03 -3.69 -10.26
C ALA A 253 22.23 -5.13 -10.80
N SER A 254 23.15 -5.32 -11.74
CA SER A 254 23.56 -6.63 -12.29
C SER A 254 24.26 -7.56 -11.30
N ALA A 255 24.60 -7.11 -10.09
CA ALA A 255 25.17 -7.92 -9.02
C ALA A 255 24.49 -7.67 -7.66
N ASN A 256 23.27 -7.11 -7.66
CA ASN A 256 22.60 -6.67 -6.44
C ASN A 256 21.65 -7.75 -5.88
N PRO A 257 22.01 -8.45 -4.77
CA PRO A 257 21.18 -9.52 -4.21
C PRO A 257 19.88 -9.01 -3.57
N PHE A 258 19.82 -7.74 -3.13
CA PHE A 258 18.58 -7.14 -2.65
C PHE A 258 17.55 -7.07 -3.79
N LEU A 259 17.94 -6.54 -4.94
CA LEU A 259 17.07 -6.46 -6.12
C LEU A 259 16.74 -7.84 -6.70
N LEU A 260 17.77 -8.63 -7.00
CA LEU A 260 17.64 -9.81 -7.86
C LEU A 260 17.23 -11.08 -7.12
N THR A 261 17.53 -11.18 -5.82
CA THR A 261 17.19 -12.36 -5.02
C THR A 261 16.13 -12.04 -3.97
N GLN A 262 16.35 -11.04 -3.13
CA GLN A 262 15.43 -10.74 -2.03
C GLN A 262 14.07 -10.26 -2.59
N VAL A 263 14.04 -9.14 -3.30
CA VAL A 263 12.77 -8.58 -3.80
C VAL A 263 12.20 -9.48 -4.90
N LEU A 264 12.93 -9.66 -6.01
CA LEU A 264 12.38 -10.30 -7.20
C LEU A 264 12.02 -11.79 -6.98
N ARG A 265 12.89 -12.57 -6.32
CA ARG A 265 12.69 -14.03 -6.18
C ARG A 265 11.99 -14.42 -4.90
N ARG A 266 12.38 -13.87 -3.74
CA ARG A 266 11.83 -14.30 -2.44
C ARG A 266 10.54 -13.58 -2.10
N GLU A 267 10.49 -12.25 -2.24
CA GLU A 267 9.29 -11.48 -1.90
C GLU A 267 8.22 -11.58 -2.99
N TRP A 268 8.59 -11.48 -4.27
CA TRP A 268 7.63 -11.48 -5.38
C TRP A 268 7.42 -12.84 -6.04
N GLY A 269 8.28 -13.83 -5.78
CA GLY A 269 8.13 -15.18 -6.35
C GLY A 269 8.33 -15.25 -7.86
N PHE A 270 9.04 -14.29 -8.47
CA PHE A 270 9.24 -14.26 -9.91
C PHE A 270 10.02 -15.48 -10.40
N ASP A 271 9.44 -16.21 -11.36
CA ASP A 271 9.98 -17.46 -11.90
C ASP A 271 10.61 -17.32 -13.30
N GLY A 272 10.50 -16.15 -13.93
CA GLY A 272 11.03 -15.87 -15.27
C GLY A 272 12.55 -15.67 -15.30
N ALA A 273 13.12 -15.46 -16.49
CA ALA A 273 14.56 -15.27 -16.64
C ALA A 273 14.97 -13.80 -16.41
N VAL A 274 16.12 -13.59 -15.80
CA VAL A 274 16.79 -12.28 -15.70
C VAL A 274 17.94 -12.24 -16.71
N VAL A 275 17.92 -11.26 -17.59
CA VAL A 275 19.02 -10.97 -18.52
C VAL A 275 19.80 -9.76 -18.04
N SER A 276 21.13 -9.77 -18.16
CA SER A 276 21.90 -8.54 -17.92
C SER A 276 21.57 -7.50 -18.98
N ASP A 277 21.73 -6.22 -18.69
CA ASP A 277 21.86 -5.23 -19.75
C ASP A 277 23.14 -5.46 -20.60
N TYR A 278 23.28 -4.73 -21.70
CA TYR A 278 24.36 -4.84 -22.67
C TYR A 278 25.72 -4.72 -21.98
N THR A 279 26.52 -5.79 -21.93
CA THR A 279 27.83 -5.83 -21.25
C THR A 279 27.84 -5.40 -19.77
N ALA A 280 26.69 -5.39 -19.09
CA ALA A 280 26.60 -4.94 -17.70
C ALA A 280 27.38 -5.83 -16.70
N ILE A 281 27.67 -7.09 -17.06
CA ILE A 281 28.53 -7.98 -16.24
C ILE A 281 30.01 -7.52 -16.29
N PRO A 282 30.65 -7.37 -17.46
CA PRO A 282 31.98 -6.75 -17.54
C PRO A 282 32.09 -5.39 -16.85
N GLU A 283 31.05 -4.57 -16.91
CA GLU A 283 31.04 -3.23 -16.30
C GLU A 283 31.11 -3.23 -14.78
N LEU A 284 30.88 -4.37 -14.12
CA LEU A 284 31.15 -4.53 -12.69
C LEU A 284 32.62 -4.20 -12.33
N ILE A 285 33.54 -4.35 -13.28
CA ILE A 285 34.95 -3.99 -13.13
C ILE A 285 35.11 -2.46 -13.12
N ASN A 286 34.44 -1.75 -14.03
CA ASN A 286 34.47 -0.28 -14.09
C ASN A 286 33.83 0.35 -12.86
N HIS A 287 32.77 -0.28 -12.32
CA HIS A 287 32.18 0.09 -11.04
C HIS A 287 33.12 -0.16 -9.84
N GLY A 288 34.24 -0.85 -10.02
CA GLY A 288 35.13 -1.26 -8.93
C GLY A 288 34.51 -2.34 -8.02
N PHE A 289 33.38 -2.94 -8.44
CA PHE A 289 32.70 -3.98 -7.69
C PHE A 289 33.27 -5.37 -7.96
N ALA A 290 34.07 -5.56 -9.01
CA ALA A 290 34.81 -6.79 -9.31
C ALA A 290 36.24 -6.48 -9.76
N ALA A 291 37.21 -7.29 -9.37
CA ALA A 291 38.61 -7.12 -9.75
C ALA A 291 38.89 -7.55 -11.20
N ASP A 292 38.16 -8.55 -11.69
CA ASP A 292 38.32 -9.12 -13.02
C ASP A 292 37.02 -9.77 -13.54
N GLY A 293 37.09 -10.32 -14.75
CA GLY A 293 35.95 -10.96 -15.39
C GLY A 293 35.47 -12.25 -14.72
N ALA A 294 36.34 -12.97 -14.01
CA ALA A 294 35.94 -14.19 -13.29
C ALA A 294 35.13 -13.83 -12.05
N GLU A 295 35.57 -12.81 -11.31
CA GLU A 295 34.83 -12.29 -10.16
C GLU A 295 33.50 -11.66 -10.59
N ALA A 296 33.49 -10.87 -11.67
CA ALA A 296 32.28 -10.27 -12.23
C ALA A 296 31.22 -11.35 -12.60
N ALA A 297 31.65 -12.39 -13.33
CA ALA A 297 30.80 -13.52 -13.69
C ALA A 297 30.21 -14.21 -12.46
N LYS A 298 31.05 -14.50 -11.46
CA LYS A 298 30.59 -15.14 -10.22
C LYS A 298 29.59 -14.28 -9.46
N LYS A 299 29.85 -12.97 -9.33
CA LYS A 299 28.98 -12.03 -8.59
C LYS A 299 27.62 -11.88 -9.26
N ALA A 300 27.57 -11.67 -10.58
CA ALA A 300 26.32 -11.53 -11.32
C ALA A 300 25.45 -12.80 -11.27
N LEU A 301 26.05 -13.97 -11.54
CA LEU A 301 25.31 -15.24 -11.52
C LEU A 301 24.81 -15.57 -10.12
N SER A 302 25.62 -15.31 -9.08
CA SER A 302 25.23 -15.56 -7.68
C SER A 302 24.15 -14.60 -7.20
N ALA A 303 24.12 -13.36 -7.70
CA ALA A 303 23.08 -12.38 -7.36
C ALA A 303 21.73 -12.72 -8.01
N GLY A 304 21.73 -13.37 -9.18
CA GLY A 304 20.53 -13.88 -9.85
C GLY A 304 20.37 -13.50 -11.32
N VAL A 305 21.43 -13.02 -11.99
CA VAL A 305 21.43 -12.83 -13.44
C VAL A 305 21.55 -14.18 -14.14
N ASP A 306 20.52 -14.57 -14.89
CA ASP A 306 20.45 -15.87 -15.54
C ASP A 306 21.19 -15.87 -16.88
N MET A 307 20.97 -14.84 -17.70
CA MET A 307 21.54 -14.73 -19.06
C MET A 307 22.46 -13.52 -19.17
N GLU A 308 23.67 -13.75 -19.65
CA GLU A 308 24.67 -12.72 -19.94
C GLU A 308 24.48 -12.19 -21.37
N MET A 309 24.35 -10.87 -21.50
CA MET A 309 24.21 -10.18 -22.79
C MET A 309 25.57 -9.70 -23.32
N VAL A 310 25.85 -10.07 -24.58
CA VAL A 310 27.01 -9.72 -25.43
C VAL A 310 28.35 -10.27 -24.96
N SER A 311 28.68 -10.17 -23.68
CA SER A 311 29.90 -10.74 -23.13
C SER A 311 29.84 -12.28 -23.04
N ARG A 312 31.00 -12.89 -22.74
CA ARG A 312 31.13 -14.36 -22.63
C ARG A 312 31.84 -14.77 -21.34
N LEU A 313 31.73 -13.97 -20.28
CA LEU A 313 32.45 -14.20 -19.03
C LEU A 313 31.97 -15.46 -18.32
N TYR A 314 30.69 -15.83 -18.43
CA TYR A 314 30.19 -17.09 -17.85
C TYR A 314 30.87 -18.30 -18.49
N ALA A 315 30.90 -18.36 -19.82
CA ALA A 315 31.53 -19.45 -20.56
C ALA A 315 33.06 -19.50 -20.35
N ARG A 316 33.72 -18.33 -20.33
CA ARG A 316 35.18 -18.23 -20.17
C ARG A 316 35.69 -18.54 -18.76
N ASN A 317 34.85 -18.39 -17.73
CA ASN A 317 35.25 -18.53 -16.31
C ASN A 317 34.49 -19.63 -15.56
N SER A 318 34.10 -20.70 -16.28
CA SER A 318 33.24 -21.78 -15.78
C SER A 318 33.72 -22.44 -14.47
N ALA A 319 35.03 -22.56 -14.27
CA ALA A 319 35.61 -23.22 -13.09
C ALA A 319 35.27 -22.54 -11.76
N GLY A 320 34.96 -21.24 -11.76
CA GLY A 320 34.65 -20.45 -10.55
C GLY A 320 33.16 -20.31 -10.24
N LEU A 321 32.27 -20.80 -11.13
CA LEU A 321 30.83 -20.60 -11.02
C LEU A 321 30.15 -21.67 -10.16
N PRO A 322 29.21 -21.31 -9.27
CA PRO A 322 28.48 -22.30 -8.47
C PRO A 322 27.58 -23.18 -9.36
N PRO A 323 27.75 -24.53 -9.37
CA PRO A 323 26.97 -25.41 -10.24
C PRO A 323 25.45 -25.29 -10.05
N ALA A 324 24.99 -25.15 -8.80
CA ALA A 324 23.57 -24.97 -8.50
C ALA A 324 23.00 -23.65 -9.05
N ALA A 325 23.81 -22.59 -9.11
CA ALA A 325 23.39 -21.31 -9.68
C ALA A 325 23.30 -21.40 -11.21
N VAL A 326 24.26 -22.09 -11.86
CA VAL A 326 24.20 -22.39 -13.29
C VAL A 326 22.93 -23.18 -13.63
N ASP A 327 22.64 -24.25 -12.88
CA ASP A 327 21.44 -25.08 -13.13
C ASP A 327 20.15 -24.29 -12.91
N ALA A 328 20.10 -23.41 -11.91
CA ALA A 328 18.96 -22.53 -11.67
C ALA A 328 18.74 -21.54 -12.83
N ALA A 329 19.81 -20.94 -13.34
CA ALA A 329 19.76 -20.03 -14.48
C ALA A 329 19.30 -20.73 -15.77
N VAL A 330 19.89 -21.89 -16.09
CA VAL A 330 19.54 -22.66 -17.29
C VAL A 330 18.09 -23.09 -17.26
N ARG A 331 17.59 -23.52 -16.10
CA ARG A 331 16.17 -23.88 -15.92
C ARG A 331 15.23 -22.73 -16.32
N ARG A 332 15.53 -21.50 -15.92
CA ARG A 332 14.70 -20.32 -16.24
C ARG A 332 14.78 -19.95 -17.71
N VAL A 333 15.97 -20.05 -18.33
CA VAL A 333 16.12 -19.83 -19.77
C VAL A 333 15.35 -20.87 -20.59
N LEU A 334 15.47 -22.16 -20.24
CA LEU A 334 14.72 -23.22 -20.93
C LEU A 334 13.21 -23.05 -20.75
N ARG A 335 12.75 -22.64 -19.56
CA ARG A 335 11.35 -22.29 -19.30
C ARG A 335 10.88 -21.14 -20.20
N ALA A 336 11.67 -20.08 -20.34
CA ALA A 336 11.34 -18.98 -21.24
C ALA A 336 11.17 -19.46 -22.69
N LYS A 337 12.08 -20.31 -23.18
CA LYS A 337 11.99 -20.90 -24.53
C LYS A 337 10.74 -21.78 -24.73
N LEU A 338 10.38 -22.59 -23.73
CA LEU A 338 9.15 -23.38 -23.76
C LEU A 338 7.91 -22.49 -23.76
N ARG A 339 7.87 -21.46 -22.91
CA ARG A 339 6.78 -20.47 -22.88
C ARG A 339 6.64 -19.71 -24.20
N ALA A 340 7.74 -19.45 -24.90
CA ALA A 340 7.73 -18.82 -26.22
C ALA A 340 7.24 -19.76 -27.34
N GLY A 341 7.06 -21.07 -27.09
CA GLY A 341 6.60 -22.05 -28.08
C GLY A 341 7.63 -22.43 -29.14
N ILE A 342 8.90 -22.04 -28.98
CA ILE A 342 9.93 -22.22 -30.01
C ILE A 342 10.50 -23.64 -30.07
N PHE A 343 10.16 -24.52 -29.12
CA PHE A 343 10.47 -25.95 -29.24
C PHE A 343 9.54 -26.64 -30.24
N GLU A 344 8.26 -26.25 -30.25
CA GLU A 344 7.23 -26.82 -31.12
C GLU A 344 7.23 -26.15 -32.49
N LYS A 345 7.45 -24.83 -32.52
CA LYS A 345 7.47 -24.01 -33.74
C LYS A 345 8.76 -23.20 -33.80
N PRO A 346 9.90 -23.84 -34.14
CA PRO A 346 11.20 -23.18 -34.11
C PRO A 346 11.40 -22.16 -35.23
N PHE A 347 10.67 -22.25 -36.34
CA PHE A 347 10.87 -21.43 -37.54
C PHE A 347 9.79 -20.36 -37.70
N ALA A 348 10.21 -19.20 -38.21
CA ALA A 348 9.33 -18.15 -38.70
C ALA A 348 8.83 -18.45 -40.13
N ASP A 349 7.65 -17.96 -40.49
CA ASP A 349 7.11 -18.09 -41.85
C ASP A 349 7.65 -16.97 -42.75
N GLU A 350 8.62 -17.33 -43.61
CA GLU A 350 9.27 -16.40 -44.54
C GLU A 350 8.31 -15.74 -45.54
N ALA A 351 7.21 -16.43 -45.91
CA ALA A 351 6.22 -15.87 -46.83
C ALA A 351 5.24 -14.92 -46.12
N ALA A 352 5.01 -15.13 -44.82
CA ALA A 352 4.09 -14.31 -44.02
C ALA A 352 4.70 -12.98 -43.54
N GLU A 353 6.04 -12.87 -43.43
CA GLU A 353 6.71 -11.67 -42.92
C GLU A 353 6.28 -10.41 -43.67
N ALA A 354 6.43 -10.37 -44.99
CA ALA A 354 6.11 -9.18 -45.78
C ALA A 354 4.62 -8.78 -45.71
N ALA A 355 3.72 -9.76 -45.54
CA ALA A 355 2.28 -9.51 -45.41
C ALA A 355 1.87 -8.97 -44.03
N ALA A 356 2.73 -9.10 -43.01
CA ALA A 356 2.49 -8.63 -41.65
C ALA A 356 2.96 -7.20 -41.42
N LEU A 357 3.95 -6.70 -42.17
CA LEU A 357 4.55 -5.38 -41.96
C LEU A 357 3.71 -4.25 -42.58
N LEU A 358 3.57 -3.12 -41.88
CA LEU A 358 3.00 -1.86 -42.40
C LEU A 358 1.60 -1.99 -42.99
N THR A 359 0.81 -2.96 -42.51
CA THR A 359 -0.56 -3.15 -43.02
C THR A 359 -1.38 -1.87 -42.83
N PRO A 360 -2.41 -1.63 -43.66
CA PRO A 360 -3.29 -0.47 -43.48
C PRO A 360 -3.88 -0.37 -42.06
N ALA A 361 -4.17 -1.52 -41.43
CA ALA A 361 -4.65 -1.57 -40.06
C ALA A 361 -3.57 -1.15 -39.03
N HIS A 362 -2.31 -1.54 -39.23
CA HIS A 362 -1.20 -1.13 -38.37
C HIS A 362 -0.95 0.37 -38.48
N ARG A 363 -0.92 0.91 -39.70
CA ARG A 363 -0.79 2.36 -39.92
C ARG A 363 -1.97 3.14 -39.34
N ALA A 364 -3.20 2.64 -39.50
CA ALA A 364 -4.37 3.26 -38.85
C ALA A 364 -4.25 3.28 -37.32
N ALA A 365 -3.73 2.21 -36.71
CA ALA A 365 -3.47 2.17 -35.27
C ALA A 365 -2.39 3.18 -34.85
N ALA A 366 -1.31 3.33 -35.62
CA ALA A 366 -0.27 4.32 -35.37
C ALA A 366 -0.79 5.76 -35.47
N ARG A 367 -1.59 6.07 -36.50
CA ARG A 367 -2.24 7.38 -36.66
C ARG A 367 -3.15 7.70 -35.47
N GLU A 368 -3.98 6.73 -35.05
CA GLU A 368 -4.88 6.91 -33.92
C GLU A 368 -4.12 7.12 -32.60
N MET A 369 -3.06 6.35 -32.35
CA MET A 369 -2.22 6.49 -31.16
C MET A 369 -1.55 7.87 -31.12
N ALA A 370 -0.95 8.30 -32.23
CA ALA A 370 -0.31 9.62 -32.39
C ALA A 370 -1.29 10.77 -32.17
N ARG A 371 -2.50 10.67 -32.73
CA ARG A 371 -3.58 11.65 -32.55
C ARG A 371 -4.01 11.75 -31.08
N ARG A 372 -4.09 10.61 -30.38
CA ARG A 372 -4.47 10.56 -28.95
C ARG A 372 -3.38 11.08 -28.01
N SER A 373 -2.11 11.04 -28.41
CA SER A 373 -0.96 11.45 -27.59
C SER A 373 -0.64 12.94 -27.65
N MET A 374 -1.10 13.66 -28.68
CA MET A 374 -0.80 15.08 -28.83
C MET A 374 -1.43 15.92 -27.71
N VAL A 375 -0.62 16.77 -27.08
CA VAL A 375 -1.01 17.58 -25.93
C VAL A 375 -1.06 19.05 -26.34
N LEU A 376 -2.24 19.66 -26.29
CA LEU A 376 -2.38 21.09 -26.53
C LEU A 376 -1.95 21.85 -25.27
N LEU A 377 -0.78 22.50 -25.31
CA LEU A 377 -0.22 23.21 -24.16
C LEU A 377 -0.76 24.64 -24.04
N LYS A 378 -1.11 25.26 -25.17
CA LYS A 378 -1.60 26.64 -25.23
C LYS A 378 -2.46 26.86 -26.47
N ASN A 379 -3.52 27.68 -26.37
CA ASN A 379 -4.39 28.05 -27.50
C ASN A 379 -5.14 29.38 -27.26
N ASP A 380 -4.39 30.47 -27.09
CA ASP A 380 -4.96 31.79 -26.85
C ASP A 380 -5.75 32.28 -28.08
N GLY A 381 -6.89 32.93 -27.86
CA GLY A 381 -7.73 33.46 -28.94
C GLY A 381 -8.39 32.39 -29.83
N GLY A 382 -8.21 31.10 -29.53
CA GLY A 382 -8.75 30.01 -30.33
C GLY A 382 -8.12 29.88 -31.72
N VAL A 383 -6.80 30.12 -31.83
CA VAL A 383 -6.06 30.00 -33.11
C VAL A 383 -6.21 28.60 -33.72
N LEU A 384 -6.14 27.56 -32.90
CA LEU A 384 -6.44 26.19 -33.32
C LEU A 384 -7.91 25.81 -33.05
N PRO A 385 -8.55 25.04 -33.94
CA PRO A 385 -7.99 24.45 -35.18
C PRO A 385 -7.87 25.46 -36.35
N LEU A 386 -6.90 25.22 -37.23
CA LEU A 386 -6.70 25.99 -38.47
C LEU A 386 -7.77 25.65 -39.53
N LYS A 387 -7.93 26.54 -40.51
CA LYS A 387 -8.74 26.28 -41.70
C LYS A 387 -7.95 25.50 -42.76
N LYS A 388 -8.66 24.74 -43.60
CA LYS A 388 -8.10 23.98 -44.74
C LYS A 388 -8.06 24.79 -46.05
N GLU A 389 -8.21 26.10 -45.98
CA GLU A 389 -8.25 27.05 -47.10
C GLU A 389 -7.36 28.25 -46.76
N GLY A 390 -6.91 28.99 -47.78
CA GLY A 390 -6.04 30.16 -47.63
C GLY A 390 -4.56 29.83 -47.84
N THR A 391 -3.68 30.60 -47.19
CA THR A 391 -2.22 30.46 -47.30
C THR A 391 -1.61 30.16 -45.94
N LEU A 392 -0.91 29.03 -45.81
CA LEU A 392 -0.21 28.63 -44.58
C LEU A 392 1.31 28.69 -44.78
N MET A 393 1.98 29.53 -44.00
CA MET A 393 3.43 29.55 -43.97
C MET A 393 3.96 28.49 -42.99
N VAL A 394 4.70 27.52 -43.49
CA VAL A 394 5.35 26.47 -42.68
C VAL A 394 6.84 26.73 -42.57
N LEU A 395 7.35 26.78 -41.33
CA LEU A 395 8.76 26.98 -41.04
C LEU A 395 9.31 25.95 -40.06
N GLY A 396 10.63 25.82 -40.02
CA GLY A 396 11.35 25.06 -39.02
C GLY A 396 11.95 23.75 -39.54
N PRO A 397 13.00 23.24 -38.87
CA PRO A 397 13.82 22.13 -39.36
C PRO A 397 13.09 20.78 -39.35
N LEU A 398 12.05 20.61 -38.53
CA LEU A 398 11.40 19.30 -38.33
C LEU A 398 10.20 19.06 -39.26
N ALA A 399 9.78 20.06 -40.05
CA ALA A 399 8.58 19.96 -40.89
C ALA A 399 8.66 18.84 -41.94
N LEU A 400 9.84 18.60 -42.51
CA LEU A 400 10.11 17.57 -43.53
C LEU A 400 10.84 16.34 -42.96
N SER A 401 11.25 16.37 -41.69
CA SER A 401 12.12 15.32 -41.14
C SER A 401 11.34 14.05 -40.83
N ARG A 402 11.44 13.08 -41.74
CA ARG A 402 10.89 11.73 -41.57
C ARG A 402 11.65 10.90 -40.56
N LEU A 403 12.95 11.17 -40.38
CA LEU A 403 13.77 10.46 -39.40
C LEU A 403 13.45 10.91 -37.98
N ASP A 404 13.41 12.23 -37.75
CA ASP A 404 13.24 12.76 -36.39
C ASP A 404 11.87 12.41 -35.81
N GLN A 405 10.81 12.36 -36.62
CA GLN A 405 9.48 11.99 -36.11
C GLN A 405 9.37 10.55 -35.61
N LEU A 406 10.27 9.65 -36.01
CA LEU A 406 10.31 8.28 -35.48
C LEU A 406 10.87 8.25 -34.05
N GLY A 407 11.63 9.26 -33.63
CA GLY A 407 12.24 9.32 -32.30
C GLY A 407 13.44 8.38 -32.12
N SER A 408 13.86 8.18 -30.88
CA SER A 408 14.89 7.19 -30.52
C SER A 408 14.28 5.78 -30.41
N TRP A 409 15.11 4.73 -30.51
CA TRP A 409 14.71 3.33 -30.36
C TRP A 409 13.57 2.87 -31.28
N THR A 410 13.77 3.03 -32.59
CA THR A 410 12.71 2.85 -33.61
C THR A 410 12.48 1.40 -34.07
N GLY A 411 13.07 0.40 -33.41
CA GLY A 411 13.03 -0.99 -33.88
C GLY A 411 13.63 -1.15 -35.28
N ASP A 412 12.90 -1.78 -36.21
CA ASP A 412 13.26 -1.88 -37.64
C ASP A 412 12.57 -0.78 -38.48
N GLY A 413 12.03 0.26 -37.83
CA GLY A 413 11.36 1.38 -38.48
C GLY A 413 12.29 2.11 -39.45
N ARG A 414 11.72 2.59 -40.55
CA ARG A 414 12.48 3.24 -41.63
C ARG A 414 11.88 4.57 -42.03
N MET A 415 12.75 5.52 -42.35
CA MET A 415 12.34 6.89 -42.68
C MET A 415 11.52 6.96 -43.99
N GLU A 416 11.73 6.03 -44.92
CA GLU A 416 10.98 5.94 -46.17
C GLU A 416 9.50 5.57 -45.95
N ASP A 417 9.20 4.84 -44.88
CA ASP A 417 7.84 4.40 -44.54
C ASP A 417 7.04 5.51 -43.85
N ALA A 418 7.72 6.52 -43.32
CA ALA A 418 7.14 7.59 -42.50
C ALA A 418 6.60 8.74 -43.37
N VAL A 419 5.42 9.26 -43.01
CA VAL A 419 4.83 10.44 -43.67
C VAL A 419 5.24 11.69 -42.89
N SER A 420 6.02 12.58 -43.52
CA SER A 420 6.49 13.81 -42.87
C SER A 420 5.33 14.72 -42.45
N MET A 421 5.57 15.61 -41.49
CA MET A 421 4.57 16.57 -41.02
C MET A 421 4.00 17.41 -42.15
N LEU A 422 4.87 17.95 -43.01
CA LEU A 422 4.48 18.77 -44.15
C LEU A 422 3.69 17.97 -45.19
N ASP A 423 4.12 16.73 -45.49
CA ASP A 423 3.42 15.86 -46.44
C ASP A 423 2.02 15.50 -45.94
N GLY A 424 1.87 15.22 -44.64
CA GLY A 424 0.57 14.96 -44.00
C GLY A 424 -0.38 16.15 -44.09
N ILE A 425 0.13 17.36 -43.85
CA ILE A 425 -0.65 18.61 -43.97
C ILE A 425 -1.13 18.82 -45.41
N ARG A 426 -0.22 18.71 -46.39
CA ARG A 426 -0.56 18.88 -47.82
C ARG A 426 -1.59 17.86 -48.29
N ALA A 427 -1.47 16.61 -47.83
CA ALA A 427 -2.43 15.56 -48.18
C ALA A 427 -3.82 15.80 -47.58
N ALA A 428 -3.90 16.35 -46.37
CA ALA A 428 -5.16 16.61 -45.68
C ALA A 428 -5.90 17.88 -46.13
N ALA A 429 -5.17 18.85 -46.69
CA ALA A 429 -5.71 20.13 -47.16
C ALA A 429 -5.13 20.51 -48.54
N PRO A 430 -5.56 19.84 -49.63
CA PRO A 430 -5.00 20.06 -50.97
C PRO A 430 -5.29 21.46 -51.55
N GLU A 431 -6.33 22.13 -51.05
CA GLU A 431 -6.74 23.48 -51.47
C GLU A 431 -6.02 24.61 -50.69
N LEU A 432 -5.21 24.26 -49.69
CA LEU A 432 -4.43 25.20 -48.89
C LEU A 432 -3.09 25.51 -49.59
N ASP A 433 -2.76 26.79 -49.81
CA ASP A 433 -1.44 27.19 -50.31
C ASP A 433 -0.40 27.03 -49.18
N VAL A 434 0.24 25.86 -49.13
CA VAL A 434 1.26 25.54 -48.12
C VAL A 434 2.66 25.95 -48.61
N VAL A 435 3.11 27.11 -48.13
CA VAL A 435 4.43 27.67 -48.43
C VAL A 435 5.43 27.19 -47.37
N PHE A 436 6.41 26.38 -47.79
CA PHE A 436 7.43 25.89 -46.87
C PHE A 436 8.77 26.61 -47.06
N SER A 437 9.39 26.98 -45.95
CA SER A 437 10.80 27.33 -45.90
C SER A 437 11.41 26.90 -44.58
N GLU A 438 12.59 26.28 -44.56
CA GLU A 438 13.19 25.88 -43.28
C GLU A 438 13.51 27.09 -42.38
N LYS A 439 14.06 28.17 -42.99
CA LYS A 439 14.60 29.35 -42.29
C LYS A 439 14.30 30.69 -43.00
N GLY A 440 13.49 30.68 -44.05
CA GLY A 440 13.20 31.85 -44.87
C GLY A 440 12.33 32.90 -44.17
N PRO A 441 12.12 34.07 -44.80
CA PRO A 441 11.27 35.12 -44.25
C PRO A 441 9.80 34.65 -44.16
N VAL A 442 9.07 35.18 -43.19
CA VAL A 442 7.61 34.97 -43.11
C VAL A 442 6.94 35.71 -44.26
N ARG A 443 6.07 35.01 -45.00
CA ARG A 443 5.28 35.58 -46.09
C ARG A 443 4.19 36.50 -45.51
N PRO A 444 4.11 37.78 -45.89
CA PRO A 444 3.16 38.72 -45.28
C PRO A 444 1.70 38.49 -45.70
N ASP A 445 1.47 37.80 -46.81
CA ASP A 445 0.14 37.39 -47.33
C ASP A 445 -0.29 35.99 -46.84
N ALA A 446 0.44 35.38 -45.91
CA ALA A 446 -0.01 34.16 -45.24
C ALA A 446 -1.09 34.46 -44.18
N ASP A 447 -2.06 33.56 -44.02
CA ASP A 447 -3.11 33.68 -43.01
C ASP A 447 -2.65 33.24 -41.62
N ALA A 448 -1.68 32.33 -41.56
CA ALA A 448 -1.06 31.84 -40.32
C ALA A 448 0.37 31.33 -40.56
N VAL A 449 1.13 31.21 -39.48
CA VAL A 449 2.46 30.58 -39.47
C VAL A 449 2.44 29.32 -38.60
N LEU A 450 2.89 28.20 -39.15
CA LEU A 450 3.10 26.94 -38.46
C LEU A 450 4.61 26.67 -38.30
N LEU A 451 5.07 26.59 -37.07
CA LEU A 451 6.48 26.36 -36.73
C LEU A 451 6.70 24.95 -36.19
N PHE A 452 7.61 24.22 -36.82
CA PHE A 452 8.08 22.92 -36.34
C PHE A 452 9.40 23.08 -35.59
N LEU A 453 9.33 23.06 -34.26
CA LEU A 453 10.45 23.27 -33.35
C LEU A 453 10.63 22.07 -32.42
N GLY A 454 11.77 21.97 -31.75
CA GLY A 454 12.08 20.91 -30.81
C GLY A 454 13.47 20.30 -31.04
N GLU A 455 13.57 19.01 -30.79
CA GLU A 455 14.80 18.23 -30.77
C GLU A 455 14.91 17.32 -32.00
N ALA A 456 16.15 16.95 -32.36
CA ALA A 456 16.38 15.83 -33.27
C ALA A 456 16.27 14.50 -32.51
N ALA A 457 15.91 13.41 -33.19
CA ALA A 457 15.69 12.10 -32.55
C ALA A 457 16.87 11.66 -31.66
N ALA A 458 18.11 11.85 -32.16
CA ALA A 458 19.34 11.49 -31.47
C ALA A 458 19.68 12.36 -30.23
N MET A 459 18.91 13.43 -29.96
CA MET A 459 19.07 14.23 -28.73
C MET A 459 18.37 13.59 -27.53
N SER A 460 17.71 12.45 -27.69
CA SER A 460 17.05 11.67 -26.65
C SER A 460 17.31 10.17 -26.87
N GLY A 461 16.89 9.33 -25.93
CA GLY A 461 17.32 7.93 -25.84
C GLY A 461 18.61 7.76 -25.06
N GLU A 462 19.23 6.60 -25.21
CA GLU A 462 20.42 6.19 -24.49
C GLU A 462 21.63 7.10 -24.75
N ALA A 463 22.42 7.36 -23.70
CA ALA A 463 23.58 8.25 -23.66
C ALA A 463 23.33 9.71 -24.11
N ALA A 464 22.08 10.12 -24.33
CA ALA A 464 21.72 11.43 -24.88
C ALA A 464 21.29 12.43 -23.79
N ALA A 465 21.99 12.47 -22.67
CA ALA A 465 21.71 13.41 -21.59
C ALA A 465 21.95 14.87 -22.02
N ARG A 466 21.05 15.80 -21.65
CA ARG A 466 21.16 17.23 -21.96
C ARG A 466 21.31 18.07 -20.69
N ALA A 467 22.40 18.83 -20.60
CA ALA A 467 22.60 19.79 -19.52
C ALA A 467 21.69 21.04 -19.61
N SER A 468 21.06 21.27 -20.77
CA SER A 468 20.08 22.34 -20.99
C SER A 468 18.80 21.77 -21.60
N LEU A 469 17.67 22.20 -21.06
CA LEU A 469 16.32 21.85 -21.54
C LEU A 469 15.73 22.89 -22.49
N ALA A 470 16.50 23.93 -22.86
CA ALA A 470 16.03 24.94 -23.81
C ALA A 470 15.92 24.37 -25.23
N LEU A 471 15.14 25.05 -26.08
CA LEU A 471 15.11 24.77 -27.51
C LEU A 471 16.52 24.84 -28.12
N PRO A 472 16.94 23.87 -28.94
CA PRO A 472 18.29 23.85 -29.48
C PRO A 472 18.49 24.91 -30.57
N GLY A 473 19.75 25.35 -30.72
CA GLY A 473 20.16 26.29 -31.76
C GLY A 473 19.43 27.63 -31.71
N ARG A 474 19.00 28.13 -32.88
CA ARG A 474 18.33 29.44 -33.04
C ARG A 474 16.81 29.34 -33.16
N GLN A 475 16.22 28.24 -32.71
CA GLN A 475 14.79 27.99 -32.89
C GLN A 475 13.89 29.00 -32.15
N LEU A 476 14.27 29.45 -30.95
CA LEU A 476 13.54 30.51 -30.25
C LEU A 476 13.58 31.85 -31.00
N GLU A 477 14.69 32.14 -31.69
CA GLU A 477 14.78 33.34 -32.53
C GLU A 477 13.87 33.25 -33.76
N LEU A 478 13.77 32.06 -34.38
CA LEU A 478 12.81 31.81 -35.46
C LEU A 478 11.37 32.05 -34.99
N ALA A 479 11.02 31.56 -33.79
CA ALA A 479 9.71 31.82 -33.20
C ALA A 479 9.43 33.30 -32.96
N ARG A 480 10.41 34.06 -32.47
CA ARG A 480 10.27 35.52 -32.29
C ARG A 480 10.10 36.25 -33.62
N LYS A 481 10.85 35.87 -34.65
CA LYS A 481 10.71 36.45 -36.00
C LYS A 481 9.34 36.17 -36.60
N ALA A 482 8.82 34.96 -36.41
CA ALA A 482 7.47 34.61 -36.83
C ALA A 482 6.41 35.42 -36.07
N ALA A 483 6.53 35.53 -34.74
CA ALA A 483 5.58 36.30 -33.94
C ALA A 483 5.60 37.80 -34.30
N ALA A 484 6.77 38.35 -34.65
CA ALA A 484 6.92 39.74 -35.09
C ALA A 484 6.22 40.06 -36.42
N SER A 485 5.76 39.05 -37.19
CA SER A 485 4.96 39.27 -38.40
C SER A 485 3.53 39.77 -38.10
N GLY A 486 3.05 39.61 -36.87
CA GLY A 486 1.67 39.93 -36.48
C GLY A 486 0.64 38.86 -36.90
N LEU A 487 1.06 37.82 -37.63
CA LEU A 487 0.20 36.70 -38.00
C LEU A 487 -0.02 35.73 -36.81
N PRO A 488 -1.14 35.00 -36.77
CA PRO A 488 -1.31 33.89 -35.82
C PRO A 488 -0.20 32.85 -35.98
N VAL A 489 0.56 32.60 -34.90
CA VAL A 489 1.65 31.61 -34.88
C VAL A 489 1.25 30.38 -34.08
N VAL A 490 1.32 29.22 -34.71
CA VAL A 490 1.18 27.91 -34.07
C VAL A 490 2.55 27.25 -34.01
N VAL A 491 2.95 26.76 -32.84
CA VAL A 491 4.16 25.94 -32.69
C VAL A 491 3.76 24.49 -32.47
N VAL A 492 4.33 23.59 -33.28
CA VAL A 492 4.32 22.15 -33.05
C VAL A 492 5.70 21.77 -32.52
N LEU A 493 5.71 21.21 -31.31
CA LEU A 493 6.91 20.72 -30.64
C LEU A 493 7.10 19.24 -30.91
N MET A 494 8.33 18.86 -31.26
CA MET A 494 8.75 17.47 -31.36
C MET A 494 9.99 17.24 -30.51
N ASN A 495 9.88 16.46 -29.43
CA ASN A 495 10.96 16.23 -28.48
C ASN A 495 10.76 14.92 -27.71
N GLY A 496 11.86 14.39 -27.16
CA GLY A 496 11.86 13.15 -26.38
C GLY A 496 11.64 13.36 -24.88
N ARG A 497 11.61 14.61 -24.43
CA ARG A 497 11.59 15.01 -23.01
C ARG A 497 10.83 16.32 -22.83
N PRO A 498 10.47 16.68 -21.59
CA PRO A 498 10.05 18.04 -21.24
C PRO A 498 11.11 19.09 -21.58
N LEU A 499 10.69 20.17 -22.24
CA LEU A 499 11.54 21.32 -22.54
C LEU A 499 11.23 22.51 -21.63
N SER A 500 12.25 23.32 -21.38
CA SER A 500 12.16 24.59 -20.65
C SER A 500 11.89 25.73 -21.63
N ILE A 501 10.61 26.06 -21.83
CA ILE A 501 10.15 26.97 -22.89
C ILE A 501 9.32 28.19 -22.42
N PRO A 502 9.58 28.83 -21.26
CA PRO A 502 8.75 29.95 -20.79
C PRO A 502 8.71 31.11 -21.80
N ARG A 503 9.86 31.45 -22.39
CA ARG A 503 9.95 32.52 -23.41
C ARG A 503 9.17 32.20 -24.67
N LEU A 504 9.08 30.94 -25.08
CA LEU A 504 8.26 30.55 -26.21
C LEU A 504 6.77 30.70 -25.87
N ALA A 505 6.35 30.18 -24.72
CA ALA A 505 4.97 30.27 -24.24
C ALA A 505 4.48 31.72 -24.05
N GLU A 506 5.38 32.64 -23.69
CA GLU A 506 5.11 34.10 -23.69
C GLU A 506 4.97 34.69 -25.10
N THR A 507 5.67 34.12 -26.10
CA THR A 507 5.80 34.71 -27.45
C THR A 507 4.67 34.31 -28.40
N VAL A 508 4.15 33.08 -28.31
CA VAL A 508 3.19 32.55 -29.31
C VAL A 508 1.81 32.25 -28.69
N PRO A 509 0.71 32.36 -29.46
CA PRO A 509 -0.64 32.09 -28.96
C PRO A 509 -0.95 30.60 -28.85
N ALA A 510 -0.37 29.72 -29.67
CA ALA A 510 -0.67 28.29 -29.66
C ALA A 510 0.57 27.40 -29.67
N ILE A 511 0.55 26.36 -28.83
CA ILE A 511 1.61 25.35 -28.72
C ILE A 511 0.97 23.97 -28.63
N LEU A 512 1.33 23.08 -29.56
CA LEU A 512 0.95 21.67 -29.57
C LEU A 512 2.20 20.82 -29.38
N GLU A 513 2.22 19.99 -28.34
CA GLU A 513 3.26 18.99 -28.12
C GLU A 513 2.89 17.71 -28.87
N ALA A 514 3.74 17.32 -29.83
CA ALA A 514 3.57 16.13 -30.66
C ALA A 514 4.53 14.99 -30.28
N TRP A 515 5.48 15.23 -29.37
CA TRP A 515 6.56 14.32 -29.03
C TRP A 515 7.28 13.86 -30.31
N TYR A 516 7.71 12.60 -30.37
CA TYR A 516 7.99 11.95 -31.66
C TYR A 516 6.83 11.01 -31.97
N PRO A 517 5.97 11.33 -32.96
CA PRO A 517 4.69 10.65 -33.15
C PRO A 517 4.73 9.40 -34.05
N GLY A 518 5.90 9.00 -34.55
CA GLY A 518 6.07 7.76 -35.30
C GLY A 518 5.77 7.85 -36.81
N THR A 519 5.51 6.70 -37.43
CA THR A 519 5.36 6.52 -38.89
C THR A 519 4.23 7.36 -39.47
N GLU A 520 3.15 7.53 -38.71
CA GLU A 520 1.92 8.25 -39.11
C GLU A 520 1.79 9.62 -38.45
N GLY A 521 2.92 10.20 -38.04
CA GLY A 521 2.97 11.50 -37.37
C GLY A 521 2.31 12.63 -38.15
N GLY A 522 2.66 12.81 -39.42
CA GLY A 522 2.09 13.87 -40.26
C GLY A 522 0.56 13.78 -40.44
N PRO A 523 0.01 12.61 -40.84
CA PRO A 523 -1.44 12.42 -40.94
C PRO A 523 -2.17 12.65 -39.62
N ALA A 524 -1.64 12.14 -38.50
CA ALA A 524 -2.23 12.37 -37.18
C ALA A 524 -2.19 13.83 -36.75
N LEU A 525 -1.10 14.54 -37.07
CA LEU A 525 -0.98 15.97 -36.80
C LEU A 525 -2.01 16.75 -37.61
N ALA A 526 -2.20 16.42 -38.88
CA ALA A 526 -3.16 17.11 -39.73
C ALA A 526 -4.60 16.96 -39.18
N ASP A 527 -4.96 15.78 -38.66
CA ASP A 527 -6.26 15.55 -38.02
C ASP A 527 -6.50 16.52 -36.86
N VAL A 528 -5.48 16.72 -36.02
CA VAL A 528 -5.54 17.63 -34.88
C VAL A 528 -5.52 19.09 -35.35
N LEU A 529 -4.56 19.45 -36.20
CA LEU A 529 -4.31 20.82 -36.66
C LEU A 529 -5.56 21.46 -37.29
N PHE A 530 -6.28 20.70 -38.11
CA PHE A 530 -7.48 21.16 -38.81
C PHE A 530 -8.79 20.84 -38.07
N GLY A 531 -8.70 20.21 -36.89
CA GLY A 531 -9.86 19.94 -36.04
C GLY A 531 -10.79 18.83 -36.51
N ASP A 532 -10.30 17.93 -37.39
CA ASP A 532 -10.94 16.64 -37.68
C ASP A 532 -10.97 15.77 -36.41
N ALA A 533 -10.00 15.99 -35.52
CA ALA A 533 -9.99 15.51 -34.15
C ALA A 533 -9.60 16.60 -33.15
N ALA A 534 -10.23 16.59 -31.98
CA ALA A 534 -9.77 17.40 -30.86
C ALA A 534 -8.56 16.74 -30.18
N PRO A 535 -7.54 17.52 -29.78
CA PRO A 535 -6.47 17.00 -28.94
C PRO A 535 -7.05 16.61 -27.58
N GLY A 536 -6.58 15.49 -27.06
CA GLY A 536 -7.01 14.93 -25.78
C GLY A 536 -5.87 14.35 -24.95
N GLY A 537 -4.62 14.51 -25.40
CA GLY A 537 -3.47 14.10 -24.63
C GLY A 537 -3.27 14.96 -23.38
N LYS A 538 -2.65 14.39 -22.35
CA LYS A 538 -2.33 15.02 -21.07
C LYS A 538 -0.89 14.68 -20.69
N LEU A 539 -0.15 15.65 -20.16
CA LEU A 539 1.26 15.47 -19.82
C LEU A 539 1.47 14.36 -18.77
N PRO A 540 2.28 13.33 -19.05
CA PRO A 540 2.65 12.30 -18.07
C PRO A 540 3.83 12.74 -17.18
N ILE A 541 4.40 13.92 -17.43
CA ILE A 541 5.53 14.52 -16.70
C ILE A 541 5.42 16.05 -16.77
N GLY A 542 5.77 16.75 -15.69
CA GLY A 542 5.72 18.21 -15.62
C GLY A 542 6.79 18.89 -16.48
N PHE A 543 6.44 20.03 -17.09
CA PHE A 543 7.40 20.86 -17.82
C PHE A 543 8.02 21.90 -16.90
N PRO A 544 9.35 21.87 -16.70
CA PRO A 544 10.01 22.87 -15.89
C PRO A 544 10.10 24.20 -16.63
N ARG A 545 10.11 25.30 -15.88
CA ARG A 545 10.40 26.66 -16.37
C ARG A 545 11.90 26.86 -16.64
N SER A 546 12.77 26.12 -15.97
CA SER A 546 14.22 26.09 -16.19
C SER A 546 14.83 24.78 -15.69
N VAL A 547 16.02 24.43 -16.18
CA VAL A 547 16.74 23.24 -15.70
C VAL A 547 17.09 23.34 -14.20
N GLY A 548 17.15 24.54 -13.62
CA GLY A 548 17.42 24.75 -12.20
C GLY A 548 16.30 24.29 -11.26
N GLN A 549 15.11 24.02 -11.78
CA GLN A 549 14.00 23.42 -11.01
C GLN A 549 14.11 21.91 -10.87
N VAL A 550 14.99 21.25 -11.62
CA VAL A 550 15.06 19.79 -11.67
C VAL A 550 15.81 19.24 -10.43
N PRO A 551 15.28 18.20 -9.75
CA PRO A 551 14.06 17.44 -10.06
C PRO A 551 12.76 18.18 -9.71
N LEU A 552 11.83 18.21 -10.67
CA LEU A 552 10.48 18.79 -10.55
C LEU A 552 9.46 17.69 -10.79
N TYR A 553 8.54 17.48 -9.85
CA TYR A 553 7.47 16.48 -9.97
C TYR A 553 6.29 16.82 -9.05
N TYR A 554 5.08 16.41 -9.44
CA TYR A 554 3.85 16.80 -8.74
C TYR A 554 3.70 16.11 -7.38
N ALA A 555 4.11 14.84 -7.27
CA ALA A 555 4.01 14.03 -6.05
C ALA A 555 5.18 14.31 -5.07
N HIS A 556 5.52 15.59 -4.86
CA HIS A 556 6.53 16.02 -3.91
C HIS A 556 6.00 16.03 -2.47
N LYS A 557 6.90 15.99 -1.49
CA LYS A 557 6.56 16.15 -0.07
C LYS A 557 6.32 17.62 0.25
N ASN A 558 5.45 17.92 1.22
CA ASN A 558 5.07 19.29 1.57
C ASN A 558 6.20 20.15 2.16
N THR A 559 7.27 19.53 2.68
CA THR A 559 8.32 20.14 3.51
C THR A 559 7.79 20.70 4.84
N GLY A 560 8.70 21.11 5.74
CA GLY A 560 8.32 21.83 6.97
C GLY A 560 8.01 23.31 6.77
N ARG A 561 8.30 23.86 5.58
CA ARG A 561 8.06 25.26 5.22
C ARG A 561 7.60 25.34 3.75
N PRO A 562 6.36 24.91 3.46
CA PRO A 562 5.83 24.90 2.09
C PRO A 562 5.93 26.28 1.46
N SER A 563 6.07 26.31 0.13
CA SER A 563 6.24 27.55 -0.62
C SER A 563 5.10 28.54 -0.39
N ASP A 564 5.49 29.78 -0.05
CA ASP A 564 4.60 30.94 0.02
C ASP A 564 5.35 32.12 -0.61
N PRO A 565 4.92 32.64 -1.77
CA PRO A 565 5.58 33.76 -2.44
C PRO A 565 5.74 35.01 -1.56
N ALA A 566 4.86 35.22 -0.58
CA ALA A 566 4.88 36.39 0.30
C ALA A 566 5.89 36.26 1.47
N ASN A 567 6.44 35.08 1.74
CA ASN A 567 7.28 34.82 2.92
C ASN A 567 8.69 34.37 2.56
N LYS A 568 9.72 35.17 2.85
CA LYS A 568 11.13 34.87 2.51
C LYS A 568 11.62 33.47 2.92
N TYR A 569 11.18 32.94 4.06
CA TYR A 569 11.78 31.75 4.68
C TYR A 569 11.05 30.44 4.37
N THR A 570 10.46 30.32 3.18
CA THR A 570 9.82 29.09 2.68
C THR A 570 10.64 28.39 1.60
N SER A 571 10.33 27.13 1.32
CA SER A 571 10.99 26.30 0.30
C SER A 571 10.63 26.76 -1.12
N LYS A 572 11.36 27.74 -1.66
CA LYS A 572 11.24 28.25 -3.03
C LYS A 572 12.55 28.85 -3.55
N TYR A 573 12.59 29.17 -4.83
CA TYR A 573 13.70 29.89 -5.46
C TYR A 573 13.55 31.41 -5.28
N LEU A 574 14.67 32.16 -5.38
CA LEU A 574 14.67 33.63 -5.26
C LEU A 574 14.38 34.33 -6.61
N ASP A 575 14.75 33.67 -7.69
CA ASP A 575 14.84 34.20 -9.05
C ASP A 575 13.83 33.55 -10.01
N GLN A 576 13.01 32.61 -9.50
CA GLN A 576 12.04 31.88 -10.30
C GLN A 576 10.84 31.41 -9.47
N ASP A 577 9.66 31.44 -10.09
CA ASP A 577 8.47 30.75 -9.60
C ASP A 577 8.78 29.24 -9.44
N ASP A 578 8.32 28.64 -8.35
CA ASP A 578 8.53 27.22 -8.04
C ASP A 578 7.51 26.30 -8.73
N GLN A 579 6.42 26.85 -9.27
CA GLN A 579 5.45 26.09 -10.04
C GLN A 579 6.00 25.63 -11.40
N PRO A 580 5.56 24.45 -11.89
CA PRO A 580 5.87 24.01 -13.25
C PRO A 580 5.30 24.99 -14.29
N LEU A 581 5.91 25.03 -15.48
CA LEU A 581 5.34 25.75 -16.62
C LEU A 581 4.03 25.10 -17.08
N PHE A 582 4.02 23.76 -17.16
CA PHE A 582 2.83 22.95 -17.38
C PHE A 582 2.87 21.76 -16.41
N PRO A 583 1.87 21.58 -15.53
CA PRO A 583 1.91 20.54 -14.51
C PRO A 583 1.62 19.14 -15.06
N PHE A 584 1.89 18.12 -14.25
CA PHE A 584 1.47 16.74 -14.53
C PHE A 584 -0.04 16.67 -14.79
N GLY A 585 -0.44 15.82 -15.73
CA GLY A 585 -1.82 15.63 -16.16
C GLY A 585 -2.42 16.81 -16.92
N PHE A 586 -1.66 17.86 -17.26
CA PHE A 586 -2.17 19.03 -17.99
C PHE A 586 -2.32 18.76 -19.50
N GLY A 587 -3.33 19.35 -20.11
CA GLY A 587 -3.50 19.41 -21.56
C GLY A 587 -4.86 20.01 -21.91
N LEU A 588 -4.87 20.93 -22.88
CA LEU A 588 -6.08 21.58 -23.35
C LEU A 588 -6.76 20.74 -24.44
N THR A 589 -7.97 21.16 -24.82
CA THR A 589 -8.74 20.58 -25.93
C THR A 589 -9.51 21.69 -26.66
N TYR A 590 -10.14 21.37 -27.79
CA TYR A 590 -10.94 22.34 -28.57
C TYR A 590 -12.37 22.52 -28.06
N THR A 591 -12.73 21.81 -26.99
CA THR A 591 -14.00 21.97 -26.28
C THR A 591 -13.75 22.31 -24.81
N THR A 592 -14.81 22.42 -24.02
CA THR A 592 -14.71 22.73 -22.59
C THR A 592 -15.41 21.65 -21.79
N PHE A 593 -14.72 21.15 -20.77
CA PHE A 593 -15.26 20.17 -19.84
C PHE A 593 -15.44 20.77 -18.45
N THR A 594 -16.45 20.30 -17.73
CA THR A 594 -16.67 20.63 -16.32
C THR A 594 -16.82 19.37 -15.49
N LEU A 595 -16.17 19.36 -14.33
CA LEU A 595 -16.38 18.36 -13.29
C LEU A 595 -17.41 18.88 -12.29
N SER A 596 -18.33 18.02 -11.86
CA SER A 596 -19.33 18.35 -10.83
C SER A 596 -19.73 17.11 -10.04
N GLY A 597 -20.41 17.30 -8.91
CA GLY A 597 -21.06 16.21 -8.18
C GLY A 597 -20.11 15.13 -7.65
N LEU A 598 -18.92 15.52 -7.17
CA LEU A 598 -18.03 14.61 -6.43
C LEU A 598 -18.76 14.02 -5.22
N ARG A 599 -18.80 12.70 -5.12
CA ARG A 599 -19.47 11.95 -4.05
C ARG A 599 -18.60 10.80 -3.56
N LEU A 600 -18.51 10.69 -2.25
CA LEU A 600 -17.95 9.53 -1.54
C LEU A 600 -19.12 8.70 -1.00
N ASP A 601 -19.04 7.38 -1.06
CA ASP A 601 -20.06 6.49 -0.48
C ASP A 601 -19.95 6.35 1.04
N ALA A 602 -18.81 6.74 1.62
CA ALA A 602 -18.56 6.83 3.05
C ALA A 602 -17.65 8.03 3.39
N SER A 603 -17.80 8.60 4.59
CA SER A 603 -16.87 9.58 5.15
C SER A 603 -15.73 8.93 5.96
N THR A 604 -15.86 7.64 6.28
CA THR A 604 -14.88 6.85 7.02
C THR A 604 -14.86 5.42 6.52
N VAL A 605 -13.66 4.86 6.32
CA VAL A 605 -13.45 3.45 5.94
C VAL A 605 -12.45 2.80 6.90
N ALA A 606 -12.50 1.47 7.09
CA ALA A 606 -11.49 0.77 7.88
C ALA A 606 -10.15 0.67 7.12
N VAL A 607 -9.04 0.41 7.81
CA VAL A 607 -7.71 0.15 7.19
C VAL A 607 -7.71 -0.98 6.15
N ASP A 608 -8.66 -1.92 6.22
CA ASP A 608 -8.88 -2.99 5.24
C ASP A 608 -10.15 -2.79 4.38
N GLY A 609 -10.79 -1.62 4.50
CA GLY A 609 -12.00 -1.26 3.78
C GLY A 609 -11.75 -0.65 2.40
N THR A 610 -12.84 -0.39 1.69
CA THR A 610 -12.82 0.26 0.37
C THR A 610 -13.72 1.50 0.37
N LEU A 611 -13.29 2.55 -0.31
CA LEU A 611 -14.05 3.79 -0.51
C LEU A 611 -14.49 3.90 -1.97
N GLY A 612 -15.80 4.02 -2.20
CA GLY A 612 -16.35 4.33 -3.51
C GLY A 612 -16.36 5.83 -3.76
N VAL A 613 -15.86 6.25 -4.92
CA VAL A 613 -15.78 7.65 -5.35
C VAL A 613 -16.48 7.80 -6.70
N SER A 614 -17.31 8.83 -6.87
CA SER A 614 -17.87 9.15 -8.19
C SER A 614 -17.89 10.65 -8.46
N VAL A 615 -17.73 11.02 -9.73
CA VAL A 615 -17.76 12.41 -10.20
C VAL A 615 -18.42 12.47 -11.58
N GLU A 616 -19.11 13.56 -11.90
CA GLU A 616 -19.70 13.77 -13.22
C GLU A 616 -18.80 14.66 -14.07
N LEU A 617 -18.52 14.19 -15.28
CA LEU A 617 -17.84 14.94 -16.34
C LEU A 617 -18.87 15.35 -17.39
N ALA A 618 -18.89 16.62 -17.76
CA ALA A 618 -19.77 17.18 -18.78
C ALA A 618 -18.97 17.89 -19.87
N ASN A 619 -19.29 17.65 -21.14
CA ASN A 619 -18.82 18.49 -22.24
C ASN A 619 -19.78 19.65 -22.42
N VAL A 620 -19.37 20.85 -22.02
CA VAL A 620 -20.17 22.08 -22.09
C VAL A 620 -19.77 22.98 -23.26
N GLY A 621 -18.79 22.56 -24.06
CA GLY A 621 -18.39 23.26 -25.27
C GLY A 621 -19.19 22.85 -26.50
N ARG A 622 -18.65 23.17 -27.68
CA ARG A 622 -19.35 23.02 -28.97
C ARG A 622 -18.80 21.91 -29.86
N ARG A 623 -17.73 21.22 -29.43
CA ARG A 623 -17.08 20.14 -30.19
C ARG A 623 -17.04 18.87 -29.38
N ALA A 624 -17.08 17.73 -30.06
CA ALA A 624 -16.74 16.47 -29.42
C ALA A 624 -15.25 16.49 -29.03
N GLY A 625 -14.90 15.81 -27.95
CA GLY A 625 -13.53 15.72 -27.50
C GLY A 625 -13.36 14.71 -26.38
N ASP A 626 -12.10 14.54 -25.98
CA ASP A 626 -11.70 13.68 -24.89
C ASP A 626 -11.26 14.51 -23.68
N GLU A 627 -11.53 14.00 -22.49
CA GLU A 627 -10.98 14.52 -21.23
C GLU A 627 -10.67 13.34 -20.30
N THR A 628 -9.62 13.48 -19.50
CA THR A 628 -9.17 12.47 -18.55
C THR A 628 -9.49 12.94 -17.14
N VAL A 629 -10.43 12.27 -16.49
CA VAL A 629 -10.70 12.46 -15.06
C VAL A 629 -9.58 11.79 -14.28
N GLN A 630 -8.94 12.53 -13.38
CA GLN A 630 -7.80 12.10 -12.58
C GLN A 630 -8.17 12.17 -11.09
N LEU A 631 -7.88 11.11 -10.35
CA LEU A 631 -8.18 10.97 -8.93
C LEU A 631 -6.88 11.02 -8.13
N TYR A 632 -6.76 12.00 -7.23
CA TYR A 632 -5.60 12.16 -6.37
C TYR A 632 -5.97 12.00 -4.90
N VAL A 633 -5.05 11.48 -4.10
CA VAL A 633 -5.19 11.34 -2.65
C VAL A 633 -3.97 11.94 -1.94
N ARG A 634 -4.20 12.44 -0.73
CA ARG A 634 -3.17 12.80 0.24
C ARG A 634 -3.56 12.24 1.60
N ASP A 635 -2.67 11.45 2.17
CA ASP A 635 -2.66 11.16 3.60
C ASP A 635 -2.07 12.36 4.34
N LEU A 636 -2.86 12.97 5.25
CA LEU A 636 -2.50 14.23 5.89
C LEU A 636 -1.45 14.08 6.98
N ALA A 637 -1.42 12.94 7.68
CA ALA A 637 -0.54 12.69 8.81
C ALA A 637 -0.29 11.20 8.98
N ALA A 638 0.99 10.82 8.89
CA ALA A 638 1.42 9.43 8.93
C ALA A 638 2.79 9.28 9.60
N GLY A 639 3.21 8.05 9.89
CA GLY A 639 4.51 7.70 10.46
C GLY A 639 5.71 8.12 9.59
N VAL A 640 5.48 8.42 8.30
CA VAL A 640 6.43 9.07 7.39
C VAL A 640 5.75 10.19 6.62
N THR A 641 6.49 11.20 6.19
CA THR A 641 5.89 12.29 5.38
C THR A 641 5.32 11.76 4.07
N ARG A 642 4.11 12.17 3.71
CA ARG A 642 3.40 11.72 2.50
C ARG A 642 3.38 12.83 1.42
N PRO A 643 3.29 12.47 0.12
CA PRO A 643 3.24 13.47 -0.95
C PRO A 643 2.02 14.38 -0.85
N VAL A 644 2.11 15.59 -1.41
CA VAL A 644 1.01 16.55 -1.39
C VAL A 644 -0.20 16.09 -2.21
N ARG A 645 0.04 15.26 -3.24
CA ARG A 645 -0.96 14.55 -4.06
C ARG A 645 -0.29 13.30 -4.64
N GLU A 646 -1.05 12.21 -4.73
CA GLU A 646 -0.65 10.97 -5.43
C GLU A 646 -1.81 10.52 -6.30
N LEU A 647 -1.56 10.21 -7.57
CA LEU A 647 -2.56 9.67 -8.50
C LEU A 647 -2.92 8.26 -8.05
N LYS A 648 -4.22 8.01 -7.90
CA LYS A 648 -4.78 6.71 -7.47
C LYS A 648 -5.87 6.18 -8.41
N GLY A 649 -6.14 6.90 -9.51
CA GLY A 649 -7.11 6.50 -10.51
C GLY A 649 -7.19 7.49 -11.65
N PHE A 650 -7.53 7.02 -12.84
CA PHE A 650 -7.88 7.88 -13.96
C PHE A 650 -8.84 7.19 -14.93
N GLU A 651 -9.62 7.97 -15.67
CA GLU A 651 -10.47 7.48 -16.75
C GLU A 651 -10.52 8.52 -17.88
N ARG A 652 -10.07 8.14 -19.09
CA ARG A 652 -10.25 8.92 -20.31
C ARG A 652 -11.66 8.72 -20.86
N VAL A 653 -12.36 9.82 -21.15
CA VAL A 653 -13.75 9.82 -21.61
C VAL A 653 -13.91 10.70 -22.84
N THR A 654 -14.48 10.13 -23.90
CA THR A 654 -14.96 10.88 -25.08
C THR A 654 -16.41 11.31 -24.87
N LEU A 655 -16.73 12.59 -25.10
CA LEU A 655 -18.10 13.12 -25.01
C LEU A 655 -18.44 14.02 -26.20
N ALA A 656 -19.64 13.85 -26.73
CA ALA A 656 -20.26 14.81 -27.65
C ALA A 656 -20.67 16.11 -26.91
N PRO A 657 -20.88 17.25 -27.61
CA PRO A 657 -21.38 18.47 -27.00
C PRO A 657 -22.68 18.24 -26.21
N GLY A 658 -22.73 18.75 -24.98
CA GLY A 658 -23.88 18.61 -24.08
C GLY A 658 -23.98 17.25 -23.36
N GLN A 659 -23.17 16.26 -23.73
CA GLN A 659 -23.18 14.95 -23.08
C GLN A 659 -22.52 15.01 -21.70
N ARG A 660 -23.00 14.15 -20.78
CA ARG A 660 -22.46 13.94 -19.44
C ARG A 660 -22.19 12.46 -19.18
N ARG A 661 -21.16 12.16 -18.39
CA ARG A 661 -20.86 10.80 -17.91
C ARG A 661 -20.44 10.84 -16.45
N ARG A 662 -20.96 9.89 -15.67
CA ARG A 662 -20.46 9.62 -14.31
C ARG A 662 -19.26 8.68 -14.41
N VAL A 663 -18.14 9.12 -13.85
CA VAL A 663 -16.90 8.34 -13.67
C VAL A 663 -16.88 7.84 -12.23
N SER A 664 -16.40 6.62 -11.99
CA SER A 664 -16.39 6.01 -10.66
C SER A 664 -15.09 5.26 -10.40
N PHE A 665 -14.58 5.40 -9.18
CA PHE A 665 -13.35 4.78 -8.70
C PHE A 665 -13.63 4.03 -7.40
N THR A 666 -12.75 3.09 -7.05
CA THR A 666 -12.74 2.41 -5.76
C THR A 666 -11.32 2.48 -5.21
N LEU A 667 -11.17 3.04 -4.02
CA LEU A 667 -9.89 3.12 -3.31
C LEU A 667 -9.87 2.07 -2.21
N GLY A 668 -8.91 1.16 -2.25
CA GLY A 668 -8.70 0.15 -1.21
C GLY A 668 -7.38 0.34 -0.46
N PRO A 669 -6.95 -0.68 0.30
CA PRO A 669 -5.71 -0.63 1.05
C PRO A 669 -4.47 -0.33 0.19
N GLN A 670 -4.43 -0.84 -1.05
CA GLN A 670 -3.29 -0.61 -1.97
C GLN A 670 -3.18 0.85 -2.42
N GLU A 671 -4.32 1.52 -2.62
CA GLU A 671 -4.34 2.94 -3.00
C GLU A 671 -4.07 3.85 -1.80
N LEU A 672 -4.51 3.46 -0.60
CA LEU A 672 -4.43 4.28 0.61
C LEU A 672 -3.18 4.02 1.47
N GLY A 673 -2.52 2.88 1.28
CA GLY A 673 -1.35 2.47 2.05
C GLY A 673 -0.03 2.94 1.45
N PHE A 674 1.03 2.72 2.23
CA PHE A 674 2.40 3.05 1.88
C PHE A 674 3.39 2.19 2.67
N HIS A 675 4.68 2.24 2.32
CA HIS A 675 5.73 1.56 3.09
C HIS A 675 6.30 2.47 4.20
N ASP A 676 6.25 1.99 5.45
CA ASP A 676 6.83 2.68 6.60
C ASP A 676 8.38 2.73 6.53
N ALA A 677 9.01 3.40 7.50
CA ALA A 677 10.47 3.53 7.55
C ALA A 677 11.21 2.17 7.68
N GLY A 678 10.51 1.11 8.07
CA GLY A 678 11.03 -0.27 8.12
C GLY A 678 10.70 -1.08 6.87
N GLY A 679 10.17 -0.46 5.81
CA GLY A 679 9.83 -1.13 4.55
C GLY A 679 8.58 -1.99 4.62
N ARG A 680 7.72 -1.83 5.64
CA ARG A 680 6.47 -2.60 5.76
C ARG A 680 5.32 -1.83 5.15
N PHE A 681 4.53 -2.50 4.30
CA PHE A 681 3.28 -1.93 3.80
C PHE A 681 2.26 -1.77 4.93
N VAL A 682 1.76 -0.55 5.12
CA VAL A 682 0.78 -0.20 6.14
C VAL A 682 -0.30 0.71 5.56
N VAL A 683 -1.50 0.62 6.12
CA VAL A 683 -2.52 1.65 6.01
C VAL A 683 -2.72 2.19 7.41
N GLU A 684 -2.38 3.47 7.62
CA GLU A 684 -2.50 4.09 8.93
C GLU A 684 -3.89 4.73 9.10
N PRO A 685 -4.52 4.60 10.28
CA PRO A 685 -5.70 5.38 10.60
C PRO A 685 -5.37 6.87 10.61
N GLY A 686 -6.20 7.70 9.99
CA GLY A 686 -5.90 9.11 9.83
C GLY A 686 -6.89 9.83 8.92
N ALA A 687 -6.66 11.13 8.76
CA ALA A 687 -7.43 11.98 7.87
C ALA A 687 -6.79 12.00 6.48
N PHE A 688 -7.63 11.91 5.45
CA PHE A 688 -7.23 11.92 4.05
C PHE A 688 -7.96 13.02 3.31
N LYS A 689 -7.28 13.58 2.31
CA LYS A 689 -7.84 14.50 1.34
C LYS A 689 -7.82 13.90 -0.04
N LEU A 690 -8.87 14.14 -0.81
CA LEU A 690 -9.08 13.58 -2.14
C LEU A 690 -9.41 14.69 -3.14
N TRP A 691 -8.95 14.52 -4.38
CA TRP A 691 -9.27 15.41 -5.50
C TRP A 691 -9.74 14.63 -6.72
N ALA A 692 -10.86 15.06 -7.31
CA ALA A 692 -11.20 14.72 -8.70
C ALA A 692 -10.88 15.92 -9.59
N ALA A 693 -9.96 15.76 -10.53
CA ALA A 693 -9.40 16.85 -11.33
C ALA A 693 -9.16 16.43 -12.79
N THR A 694 -8.73 17.37 -13.63
CA THR A 694 -8.30 17.14 -15.02
C THR A 694 -6.81 17.44 -15.23
N SER A 695 -6.10 17.76 -14.15
CA SER A 695 -4.64 17.87 -14.04
C SER A 695 -4.25 17.72 -12.56
N SER A 696 -2.95 17.66 -12.24
CA SER A 696 -2.49 17.64 -10.85
C SER A 696 -2.77 18.94 -10.08
N VAL A 697 -3.27 19.98 -10.73
CA VAL A 697 -3.61 21.29 -10.15
C VAL A 697 -5.13 21.52 -10.16
N GLY A 698 -5.66 22.06 -9.07
CA GLY A 698 -7.10 22.33 -8.91
C GLY A 698 -7.93 21.06 -8.69
N GLY A 699 -9.21 21.11 -9.08
CA GLY A 699 -10.19 20.01 -8.98
C GLY A 699 -11.24 20.19 -7.88
N LEU A 700 -12.19 19.25 -7.84
CA LEU A 700 -13.15 19.12 -6.75
C LEU A 700 -12.51 18.36 -5.59
N GLU A 701 -12.72 18.84 -4.37
CA GLU A 701 -12.10 18.27 -3.17
C GLU A 701 -13.12 17.56 -2.28
N ALA A 702 -12.67 16.52 -1.58
CA ALA A 702 -13.42 15.87 -0.51
C ALA A 702 -12.47 15.36 0.58
N ASP A 703 -12.94 15.34 1.83
CA ASP A 703 -12.23 14.81 2.98
C ASP A 703 -12.88 13.49 3.43
N PHE A 704 -12.06 12.54 3.88
CA PHE A 704 -12.53 11.31 4.54
C PHE A 704 -11.49 10.84 5.57
N SER A 705 -11.83 9.83 6.36
CA SER A 705 -10.89 9.22 7.30
C SER A 705 -10.75 7.72 7.12
N VAL A 706 -9.56 7.21 7.44
CA VAL A 706 -9.33 5.79 7.64
C VAL A 706 -9.37 5.52 9.15
N ALA A 707 -10.21 4.58 9.56
CA ALA A 707 -10.36 4.14 10.95
C ALA A 707 -9.55 2.85 11.19
N PRO A 708 -9.09 2.60 12.43
CA PRO A 708 -8.47 1.33 12.80
C PRO A 708 -9.38 0.15 12.44
N ARG A 709 -8.78 -1.02 12.22
CA ARG A 709 -9.52 -2.25 11.95
C ARG A 709 -10.48 -2.53 13.11
N GLY A 710 -11.78 -2.53 12.84
CA GLY A 710 -12.75 -3.14 13.75
C GLY A 710 -12.46 -4.63 13.81
N PHE A 711 -12.14 -5.18 14.98
CA PHE A 711 -11.89 -6.61 15.11
C PHE A 711 -13.18 -7.39 14.82
N LYS A 712 -13.16 -8.24 13.80
CA LYS A 712 -14.31 -9.05 13.40
C LYS A 712 -14.12 -10.49 13.85
N LEU A 713 -15.00 -10.95 14.73
CA LEU A 713 -15.00 -12.34 15.22
C LEU A 713 -15.47 -13.30 14.12
N GLY A 714 -14.67 -14.31 13.81
CA GLY A 714 -15.10 -15.43 12.98
C GLY A 714 -15.99 -16.43 13.76
N PRO A 715 -16.67 -17.37 13.09
CA PRO A 715 -17.50 -18.36 13.78
C PRO A 715 -16.77 -19.19 14.84
N ALA A 716 -15.50 -19.54 14.59
CA ALA A 716 -14.67 -20.27 15.56
C ALA A 716 -14.28 -19.41 16.77
N ASP A 717 -14.13 -18.10 16.57
CA ASP A 717 -13.83 -17.15 17.64
C ASP A 717 -15.06 -16.92 18.52
N GLU A 718 -16.23 -16.78 17.91
CA GLU A 718 -17.51 -16.73 18.62
C GLU A 718 -17.76 -17.99 19.44
N ALA A 719 -17.53 -19.17 18.88
CA ALA A 719 -17.68 -20.43 19.60
C ALA A 719 -16.70 -20.56 20.78
N PHE A 720 -15.45 -20.10 20.60
CA PHE A 720 -14.47 -20.09 21.68
C PHE A 720 -14.87 -19.12 22.81
N LEU A 721 -15.28 -17.91 22.48
CA LEU A 721 -15.69 -16.91 23.47
C LEU A 721 -17.00 -17.30 24.17
N GLU A 722 -17.90 -18.00 23.49
CA GLU A 722 -19.11 -18.57 24.08
C GLU A 722 -18.77 -19.63 25.15
N ASP A 723 -17.88 -20.58 24.84
CA ASP A 723 -17.40 -21.60 25.80
C ASP A 723 -16.66 -20.94 26.98
N LEU A 724 -15.79 -19.97 26.72
CA LEU A 724 -15.09 -19.21 27.75
C LEU A 724 -16.06 -18.46 28.66
N GLY A 725 -17.00 -17.71 28.07
CA GLY A 725 -17.99 -16.92 28.80
C GLY A 725 -18.93 -17.80 29.63
N ARG A 726 -19.42 -18.92 29.08
CA ARG A 726 -20.31 -19.83 29.80
C ARG A 726 -19.62 -20.49 31.00
N ARG A 727 -18.33 -20.84 30.87
CA ARG A 727 -17.53 -21.38 31.98
C ARG A 727 -17.26 -20.33 33.04
N ALA A 728 -16.91 -19.11 32.63
CA ALA A 728 -16.70 -18.01 33.55
C ALA A 728 -17.99 -17.69 34.32
N PHE A 729 -19.15 -17.66 33.65
CA PHE A 729 -20.45 -17.49 34.31
C PHE A 729 -20.77 -18.62 35.29
N ARG A 730 -20.40 -19.87 34.98
CA ARG A 730 -20.60 -21.01 35.88
C ARG A 730 -19.98 -20.80 37.26
N PHE A 731 -18.87 -20.07 37.36
CA PHE A 731 -18.29 -19.72 38.66
C PHE A 731 -19.28 -18.92 39.50
N PHE A 732 -19.87 -17.86 38.93
CA PHE A 732 -20.85 -17.03 39.62
C PHE A 732 -22.18 -17.78 39.86
N GLU A 733 -22.56 -18.68 38.97
CA GLU A 733 -23.74 -19.53 39.16
C GLU A 733 -23.61 -20.46 40.36
N GLU A 734 -22.42 -21.05 40.58
CA GLU A 734 -22.17 -22.06 41.62
C GLU A 734 -21.68 -21.48 42.94
N HIS A 735 -20.99 -20.33 42.91
CA HIS A 735 -20.32 -19.75 44.07
C HIS A 735 -20.90 -18.41 44.54
N SER A 736 -22.06 -18.02 44.02
CA SER A 736 -22.92 -17.04 44.69
C SER A 736 -23.75 -17.75 45.76
N ASP A 737 -23.73 -17.26 46.99
CA ASP A 737 -24.60 -17.80 48.03
C ASP A 737 -26.09 -17.58 47.65
N PRO A 738 -26.95 -18.60 47.72
CA PRO A 738 -28.32 -18.47 47.24
C PRO A 738 -29.20 -17.52 48.07
N ALA A 739 -28.85 -17.30 49.35
CA ALA A 739 -29.60 -16.47 50.27
C ALA A 739 -29.12 -15.01 50.26
N THR A 740 -27.81 -14.78 50.30
CA THR A 740 -27.23 -13.42 50.33
C THR A 740 -26.86 -12.90 48.95
N GLY A 741 -26.58 -13.78 48.00
CA GLY A 741 -26.05 -13.44 46.69
C GLY A 741 -24.58 -12.98 46.71
N LEU A 742 -23.89 -13.06 47.84
CA LEU A 742 -22.45 -12.77 47.94
C LEU A 742 -21.64 -13.84 47.20
N VAL A 743 -20.63 -13.42 46.44
CA VAL A 743 -19.81 -14.30 45.61
C VAL A 743 -18.51 -14.63 46.32
N ARG A 744 -18.19 -15.93 46.40
CA ARG A 744 -16.91 -16.39 46.96
C ARG A 744 -15.73 -15.77 46.22
N ASP A 745 -14.65 -15.53 46.96
CA ASP A 745 -13.41 -15.05 46.35
C ASP A 745 -12.80 -16.05 45.39
N ARG A 746 -12.76 -17.31 45.84
CA ARG A 746 -11.99 -18.37 45.21
C ARG A 746 -12.78 -19.64 45.20
N ALA A 747 -12.49 -20.46 44.20
CA ALA A 747 -12.95 -21.84 44.13
C ALA A 747 -11.85 -22.71 43.52
N ARG A 748 -11.84 -24.00 43.85
CA ARG A 748 -10.95 -24.95 43.17
C ARG A 748 -11.31 -24.98 41.68
N ALA A 749 -10.30 -24.92 40.80
CA ALA A 749 -10.48 -24.85 39.35
C ALA A 749 -11.21 -26.08 38.77
N ASP A 750 -11.20 -27.20 39.50
CA ASP A 750 -11.91 -28.44 39.17
C ASP A 750 -13.36 -28.51 39.73
N GLY A 751 -13.74 -27.58 40.61
CA GLY A 751 -15.04 -27.53 41.29
C GLY A 751 -15.11 -28.31 42.60
N SER A 752 -14.01 -28.86 43.11
CA SER A 752 -13.96 -29.49 44.43
C SER A 752 -14.11 -28.48 45.57
N ALA A 753 -14.48 -28.96 46.77
CA ALA A 753 -14.69 -28.10 47.93
C ALA A 753 -13.38 -27.40 48.36
N HIS A 754 -13.48 -26.11 48.68
CA HIS A 754 -12.34 -25.35 49.19
C HIS A 754 -12.08 -25.66 50.68
N ASP A 755 -10.84 -25.42 51.11
CA ASP A 755 -10.37 -25.54 52.50
C ASP A 755 -11.27 -24.73 53.46
N GLU A 756 -11.56 -25.26 54.65
CA GLU A 756 -12.59 -24.73 55.55
C GLU A 756 -12.45 -23.24 55.87
N GLY A 757 -11.23 -22.75 56.08
CA GLY A 757 -10.96 -21.34 56.42
C GLY A 757 -11.27 -20.34 55.30
N HIS A 758 -11.38 -20.79 54.05
CA HIS A 758 -11.65 -19.97 52.87
C HIS A 758 -12.98 -20.35 52.18
N ARG A 759 -13.61 -21.45 52.61
CA ARG A 759 -14.83 -22.02 52.01
C ARG A 759 -16.01 -21.05 51.96
N HIS A 760 -16.05 -20.09 52.87
CA HIS A 760 -17.13 -19.11 53.00
C HIS A 760 -16.66 -17.67 52.78
N ALA A 761 -15.42 -17.44 52.34
CA ALA A 761 -14.92 -16.09 52.11
C ALA A 761 -15.45 -15.52 50.78
N ALA A 762 -16.25 -14.47 50.84
CA ALA A 762 -16.74 -13.69 49.72
C ALA A 762 -16.06 -12.32 49.65
N SER A 763 -15.78 -11.81 48.44
CA SER A 763 -15.36 -10.42 48.23
C SER A 763 -16.47 -9.54 47.69
N ALA A 764 -16.44 -8.27 48.11
CA ALA A 764 -17.27 -7.23 47.49
C ALA A 764 -16.98 -7.10 45.98
N ALA A 765 -15.70 -7.17 45.57
CA ALA A 765 -15.31 -7.08 44.17
C ALA A 765 -15.86 -8.24 43.31
N ALA A 766 -15.68 -9.50 43.74
CA ALA A 766 -16.23 -10.65 43.02
C ALA A 766 -17.76 -10.60 42.95
N THR A 767 -18.41 -10.06 43.99
CA THR A 767 -19.87 -9.84 44.00
C THR A 767 -20.31 -8.81 42.94
N GLY A 768 -19.53 -7.74 42.74
CA GLY A 768 -19.75 -6.77 41.67
C GLY A 768 -19.65 -7.38 40.26
N PHE A 769 -18.60 -8.18 40.03
CA PHE A 769 -18.50 -8.94 38.78
C PHE A 769 -19.65 -9.92 38.62
N GLY A 770 -20.09 -10.60 39.70
CA GLY A 770 -21.22 -11.54 39.68
C GLY A 770 -22.55 -10.90 39.29
N LEU A 771 -22.82 -9.69 39.78
CA LEU A 771 -24.01 -8.92 39.36
C LEU A 771 -23.99 -8.61 37.85
N SER A 772 -22.82 -8.24 37.31
CA SER A 772 -22.66 -8.03 35.87
C SER A 772 -22.69 -9.34 35.08
N ALA A 773 -22.24 -10.44 35.67
CA ALA A 773 -22.30 -11.77 35.09
C ALA A 773 -23.74 -12.27 34.93
N LEU A 774 -24.64 -11.93 35.86
CA LEU A 774 -26.09 -12.18 35.70
C LEU A 774 -26.67 -11.43 34.51
N CYS A 775 -26.24 -10.19 34.28
CA CYS A 775 -26.62 -9.41 33.08
C CYS A 775 -26.15 -10.11 31.79
N ALA A 776 -24.89 -10.56 31.76
CA ALA A 776 -24.33 -11.32 30.64
C ALA A 776 -25.11 -12.62 30.39
N ALA A 777 -25.39 -13.40 31.44
CA ALA A 777 -26.15 -14.64 31.34
C ALA A 777 -27.58 -14.43 30.82
N SER A 778 -28.26 -13.37 31.26
CA SER A 778 -29.57 -12.99 30.75
C SER A 778 -29.49 -12.62 29.26
N ALA A 779 -28.53 -11.77 28.88
CA ALA A 779 -28.37 -11.31 27.49
C ALA A 779 -27.99 -12.46 26.53
N ARG A 780 -27.28 -13.46 27.01
CA ARG A 780 -26.88 -14.67 26.26
C ARG A 780 -27.90 -15.80 26.32
N GLY A 781 -28.97 -15.65 27.10
CA GLY A 781 -29.96 -16.71 27.31
C GLY A 781 -29.43 -17.92 28.09
N TRP A 782 -28.35 -17.78 28.84
CA TRP A 782 -27.84 -18.82 29.74
C TRP A 782 -28.72 -19.00 30.97
N LEU A 783 -29.37 -17.92 31.40
CA LEU A 783 -30.31 -17.86 32.51
C LEU A 783 -31.53 -17.03 32.09
N PRO A 784 -32.78 -17.43 32.40
CA PRO A 784 -33.95 -16.61 32.11
C PRO A 784 -33.86 -15.23 32.76
N SER A 785 -34.25 -14.18 32.03
CA SER A 785 -34.08 -12.79 32.50
C SER A 785 -34.76 -12.51 33.84
N ALA A 786 -35.96 -13.05 34.06
CA ALA A 786 -36.68 -12.91 35.33
C ALA A 786 -35.95 -13.61 36.50
N GLU A 787 -35.32 -14.75 36.25
CA GLU A 787 -34.52 -15.45 37.26
C GLU A 787 -33.24 -14.68 37.58
N ALA A 788 -32.53 -14.21 36.55
CA ALA A 788 -31.33 -13.39 36.71
C ALA A 788 -31.62 -12.10 37.50
N ALA A 789 -32.71 -11.40 37.17
CA ALA A 789 -33.18 -10.23 37.89
C ALA A 789 -33.53 -10.54 39.35
N ALA A 790 -34.20 -11.67 39.62
CA ALA A 790 -34.52 -12.08 40.98
C ALA A 790 -33.27 -12.41 41.81
N ARG A 791 -32.24 -13.02 41.21
CA ARG A 791 -30.94 -13.25 41.87
C ARG A 791 -30.25 -11.92 42.17
N ALA A 792 -30.16 -11.02 41.18
CA ALA A 792 -29.57 -9.69 41.36
C ALA A 792 -30.31 -8.88 42.44
N ARG A 793 -31.64 -8.91 42.46
CA ARG A 793 -32.46 -8.25 43.48
C ARG A 793 -32.14 -8.77 44.88
N ARG A 794 -32.05 -10.08 45.08
CA ARG A 794 -31.68 -10.65 46.39
C ARG A 794 -30.32 -10.17 46.86
N THR A 795 -29.32 -10.16 45.97
CA THR A 795 -27.98 -9.63 46.30
C THR A 795 -28.04 -8.17 46.71
N VAL A 796 -28.68 -7.32 45.91
CA VAL A 796 -28.76 -5.87 46.18
C VAL A 796 -29.60 -5.57 47.43
N GLU A 797 -30.68 -6.31 47.66
CA GLU A 797 -31.51 -6.21 48.87
C GLU A 797 -30.71 -6.59 50.12
N PHE A 798 -29.96 -7.70 50.08
CA PHE A 798 -29.08 -8.11 51.17
C PHE A 798 -28.02 -7.05 51.48
N LEU A 799 -27.35 -6.53 50.44
CA LEU A 799 -26.36 -5.45 50.57
C LEU A 799 -26.96 -4.16 51.15
N ALA A 800 -28.20 -3.84 50.76
CA ALA A 800 -28.87 -2.63 51.21
C ALA A 800 -29.36 -2.71 52.67
N THR A 801 -29.68 -3.91 53.16
CA THR A 801 -30.43 -4.09 54.42
C THR A 801 -29.70 -4.86 55.51
N LYS A 802 -28.78 -5.78 55.18
CA LYS A 802 -28.18 -6.72 56.13
C LYS A 802 -26.66 -6.70 56.13
N ALA A 803 -26.02 -6.44 55.00
CA ALA A 803 -24.55 -6.46 54.92
C ALA A 803 -23.93 -5.35 55.80
N PRO A 804 -22.95 -5.69 56.67
CA PRO A 804 -22.18 -4.72 57.44
C PRO A 804 -21.48 -3.72 56.52
N ARG A 805 -21.62 -2.43 56.83
CA ARG A 805 -21.05 -1.32 56.06
C ARG A 805 -20.80 -0.12 56.95
N GLU A 806 -19.81 0.67 56.58
CA GLU A 806 -19.44 1.91 57.28
C GLU A 806 -19.60 3.08 56.33
N HIS A 807 -20.49 4.03 56.66
CA HIS A 807 -20.77 5.18 55.78
C HIS A 807 -21.12 4.78 54.33
N GLY A 808 -21.80 3.65 54.16
CA GLY A 808 -22.17 3.07 52.86
C GLY A 808 -21.10 2.20 52.20
N TRP A 809 -19.88 2.17 52.73
CA TRP A 809 -18.76 1.39 52.19
C TRP A 809 -18.69 -0.03 52.74
N PHE A 810 -18.30 -1.00 51.91
CA PHE A 810 -18.31 -2.42 52.24
C PHE A 810 -16.93 -2.94 52.61
N TYR A 811 -16.92 -3.95 53.48
CA TYR A 811 -15.71 -4.72 53.78
C TYR A 811 -15.22 -5.48 52.55
N HIS A 812 -13.90 -5.54 52.39
CA HIS A 812 -13.22 -6.32 51.35
C HIS A 812 -13.69 -7.78 51.41
N TRP A 813 -13.57 -8.41 52.59
CA TRP A 813 -13.94 -9.80 52.83
C TRP A 813 -15.14 -9.92 53.78
N MET A 814 -16.12 -10.71 53.37
CA MET A 814 -17.33 -11.03 54.15
C MET A 814 -17.59 -12.54 54.13
N ASP A 815 -18.21 -13.08 55.18
CA ASP A 815 -18.74 -14.45 55.15
C ASP A 815 -19.93 -14.48 54.17
N ALA A 816 -19.87 -15.37 53.18
CA ALA A 816 -20.85 -15.47 52.13
C ALA A 816 -22.28 -15.75 52.65
N ARG A 817 -22.44 -16.32 53.84
CA ARG A 817 -23.75 -16.75 54.38
C ARG A 817 -24.49 -15.65 55.12
N ASP A 818 -23.77 -14.74 55.77
CA ASP A 818 -24.36 -13.73 56.65
C ASP A 818 -23.77 -12.32 56.49
N GLY A 819 -22.74 -12.15 55.67
CA GLY A 819 -22.09 -10.87 55.40
C GLY A 819 -21.12 -10.40 56.49
N SER A 820 -20.94 -11.16 57.58
CA SER A 820 -20.05 -10.76 58.66
C SER A 820 -18.61 -10.55 58.16
N ARG A 821 -17.94 -9.52 58.70
CA ARG A 821 -16.54 -9.21 58.35
C ARG A 821 -15.63 -10.37 58.73
N ILE A 822 -14.74 -10.78 57.82
CA ILE A 822 -13.75 -11.85 58.08
C ILE A 822 -12.31 -11.34 57.92
N TRP A 823 -11.37 -12.01 58.58
CA TRP A 823 -9.92 -11.72 58.56
C TRP A 823 -9.50 -10.28 58.92
N ASN A 824 -10.31 -9.59 59.73
CA ASN A 824 -10.10 -8.16 60.05
C ASN A 824 -9.92 -7.29 58.80
N SER A 825 -10.57 -7.65 57.69
CA SER A 825 -10.42 -6.93 56.43
C SER A 825 -10.85 -5.47 56.55
N GLU A 826 -10.24 -4.60 55.77
CA GLU A 826 -10.67 -3.21 55.65
C GLU A 826 -12.05 -3.10 54.99
N VAL A 827 -12.72 -2.00 55.27
CA VAL A 827 -13.65 -1.38 54.34
C VAL A 827 -12.82 -0.88 53.16
N SER A 828 -13.03 -1.46 51.98
CA SER A 828 -12.17 -1.25 50.80
C SER A 828 -12.83 -0.30 49.81
N SER A 829 -12.11 0.76 49.42
CA SER A 829 -12.66 1.74 48.50
C SER A 829 -12.75 1.21 47.07
N ILE A 830 -11.77 0.44 46.61
CA ILE A 830 -11.80 -0.12 45.25
C ILE A 830 -12.77 -1.29 45.13
N ASP A 831 -12.86 -2.18 46.13
CA ASP A 831 -13.79 -3.32 46.05
C ASP A 831 -15.23 -2.86 46.13
N THR A 832 -15.50 -1.80 46.92
CA THR A 832 -16.81 -1.14 46.92
C THR A 832 -17.11 -0.51 45.56
N ALA A 833 -16.13 0.12 44.89
CA ALA A 833 -16.33 0.68 43.55
C ALA A 833 -16.65 -0.40 42.51
N LEU A 834 -15.93 -1.53 42.53
CA LEU A 834 -16.19 -2.69 41.67
C LEU A 834 -17.58 -3.31 41.97
N LEU A 835 -17.97 -3.39 43.24
CA LEU A 835 -19.30 -3.80 43.66
C LEU A 835 -20.38 -2.88 43.09
N LEU A 836 -20.22 -1.57 43.27
CA LEU A 836 -21.16 -0.57 42.75
C LEU A 836 -21.25 -0.60 41.23
N ALA A 837 -20.16 -0.87 40.52
CA ALA A 837 -20.18 -1.04 39.07
C ALA A 837 -21.10 -2.21 38.64
N GLY A 838 -21.07 -3.31 39.39
CA GLY A 838 -22.02 -4.41 39.26
C GLY A 838 -23.46 -4.04 39.57
N VAL A 839 -23.69 -3.36 40.69
CA VAL A 839 -25.02 -2.89 41.13
C VAL A 839 -25.66 -1.98 40.08
N LEU A 840 -24.90 -1.01 39.55
CA LEU A 840 -25.37 -0.07 38.55
C LEU A 840 -25.55 -0.71 37.17
N SER A 841 -24.76 -1.73 36.84
CA SER A 841 -24.98 -2.54 35.64
C SER A 841 -26.29 -3.33 35.75
N ALA A 842 -26.56 -3.96 36.90
CA ALA A 842 -27.81 -4.67 37.16
C ALA A 842 -29.02 -3.73 37.16
N ARG A 843 -28.87 -2.51 37.70
CA ARG A 843 -29.88 -1.45 37.66
C ARG A 843 -30.40 -1.20 36.25
N GLN A 844 -29.50 -1.12 35.25
CA GLN A 844 -29.88 -0.84 33.87
C GLN A 844 -30.25 -2.10 33.09
N CYS A 845 -29.54 -3.20 33.28
CA CYS A 845 -29.84 -4.45 32.58
C CYS A 845 -31.24 -4.99 32.93
N PHE A 846 -31.64 -4.85 34.20
CA PHE A 846 -32.92 -5.33 34.71
C PHE A 846 -33.85 -4.17 35.09
N ALA A 847 -33.86 -3.08 34.29
CA ALA A 847 -34.67 -1.89 34.56
C ALA A 847 -36.18 -2.13 34.68
N PHE A 848 -36.67 -3.31 34.26
CA PHE A 848 -38.05 -3.75 34.45
C PHE A 848 -38.37 -4.15 35.91
N ASP A 849 -37.39 -4.55 36.73
CA ASP A 849 -37.59 -4.81 38.15
C ASP A 849 -37.41 -3.51 38.94
N ARG A 850 -38.54 -2.83 39.19
CA ARG A 850 -38.55 -1.51 39.86
C ARG A 850 -37.94 -1.54 41.26
N GLU A 851 -38.06 -2.65 41.98
CA GLU A 851 -37.54 -2.75 43.34
C GLU A 851 -36.02 -2.88 43.34
N LEU A 852 -35.47 -3.70 42.44
CA LEU A 852 -34.03 -3.74 42.20
C LEU A 852 -33.49 -2.35 41.81
N VAL A 853 -34.18 -1.62 40.93
CA VAL A 853 -33.77 -0.26 40.52
C VAL A 853 -33.75 0.70 41.72
N ARG A 854 -34.79 0.67 42.56
CA ARG A 854 -34.89 1.49 43.78
C ARG A 854 -33.75 1.18 44.74
N LEU A 855 -33.57 -0.10 45.09
CA LEU A 855 -32.52 -0.55 46.01
C LEU A 855 -31.12 -0.24 45.50
N ALA A 856 -30.84 -0.48 44.22
CA ALA A 856 -29.55 -0.18 43.60
C ALA A 856 -29.22 1.32 43.66
N THR A 857 -30.24 2.16 43.40
CA THR A 857 -30.11 3.62 43.48
C THR A 857 -29.85 4.09 44.91
N GLU A 858 -30.59 3.56 45.89
CA GLU A 858 -30.39 3.88 47.30
C GLU A 858 -29.03 3.41 47.82
N LEU A 859 -28.59 2.23 47.40
CA LEU A 859 -27.31 1.66 47.79
C LEU A 859 -26.15 2.53 47.33
N TYR A 860 -26.16 2.94 46.06
CA TYR A 860 -25.13 3.85 45.53
C TYR A 860 -25.20 5.24 46.17
N ALA A 861 -26.41 5.77 46.39
CA ALA A 861 -26.61 7.05 47.05
C ALA A 861 -26.17 7.09 48.52
N ALA A 862 -26.06 5.93 49.18
CA ALA A 862 -25.65 5.83 50.57
C ALA A 862 -24.13 5.91 50.77
N VAL A 863 -23.32 5.79 49.70
CA VAL A 863 -21.86 5.80 49.80
C VAL A 863 -21.32 7.22 49.98
N ASP A 864 -20.70 7.48 51.12
CA ASP A 864 -20.14 8.78 51.47
C ASP A 864 -18.69 8.91 50.96
N PHE A 865 -18.53 9.42 49.74
CA PHE A 865 -17.19 9.65 49.15
C PHE A 865 -16.35 10.71 49.88
N PRO A 866 -16.91 11.84 50.34
CA PRO A 866 -16.21 12.78 51.21
C PRO A 866 -15.63 12.14 52.47
N TRP A 867 -16.36 11.23 53.13
CA TRP A 867 -15.85 10.50 54.31
C TRP A 867 -14.62 9.66 53.98
N MET A 868 -14.62 8.93 52.86
CA MET A 868 -13.49 8.09 52.44
C MET A 868 -12.22 8.88 52.07
N ARG A 869 -12.29 10.22 51.97
CA ARG A 869 -11.09 11.06 51.91
C ARG A 869 -10.30 11.06 53.22
N GLY A 870 -10.90 10.69 54.36
CA GLY A 870 -10.22 10.63 55.66
C GLY A 870 -9.40 11.88 55.97
N GLY A 871 -9.97 13.06 55.68
CA GLY A 871 -9.34 14.38 55.88
C GLY A 871 -8.49 14.93 54.73
N HIS A 872 -8.21 14.16 53.66
CA HIS A 872 -7.45 14.66 52.51
C HIS A 872 -8.31 15.59 51.62
N PRO A 873 -7.76 16.67 51.03
CA PRO A 873 -8.55 17.61 50.21
C PRO A 873 -9.19 17.00 48.95
N ALA A 874 -8.56 16.01 48.30
CA ALA A 874 -8.97 15.52 46.98
C ALA A 874 -8.72 14.01 46.74
N LEU A 875 -7.94 13.34 47.59
CA LEU A 875 -7.58 11.92 47.42
C LEU A 875 -8.37 11.00 48.35
N LEU A 876 -8.84 9.87 47.81
CA LEU A 876 -9.52 8.83 48.58
C LEU A 876 -8.50 7.92 49.28
N SER A 877 -8.83 7.43 50.48
CA SER A 877 -8.06 6.35 51.13
C SER A 877 -8.26 5.03 50.40
N HIS A 878 -7.28 4.14 50.47
CA HIS A 878 -7.45 2.75 50.04
C HIS A 878 -8.50 2.02 50.87
N GLY A 879 -8.69 2.43 52.13
CA GLY A 879 -9.72 1.83 52.97
C GLY A 879 -9.69 2.31 54.41
N TRP A 880 -10.51 1.68 55.24
CA TRP A 880 -10.64 2.00 56.66
C TRP A 880 -10.85 0.72 57.47
N THR A 881 -10.33 0.67 58.70
CA THR A 881 -10.54 -0.44 59.63
C THR A 881 -11.07 0.07 60.97
N PRO A 882 -12.00 -0.63 61.64
CA PRO A 882 -12.40 -0.33 63.01
C PRO A 882 -11.24 -0.23 63.99
N GLU A 883 -10.17 -1.00 63.76
CA GLU A 883 -9.04 -1.09 64.68
C GLU A 883 -8.05 0.07 64.53
N LYS A 884 -7.84 0.58 63.32
CA LYS A 884 -6.75 1.55 63.01
C LYS A 884 -7.20 2.83 62.33
N GLY A 885 -8.49 2.96 61.99
CA GLY A 885 -8.98 4.07 61.17
C GLY A 885 -8.60 3.93 59.70
N PHE A 886 -8.42 5.06 59.01
CA PHE A 886 -8.08 5.10 57.59
C PHE A 886 -6.69 4.52 57.31
N LEU A 887 -6.58 3.75 56.23
CA LEU A 887 -5.31 3.23 55.75
C LEU A 887 -4.40 4.39 55.29
N PRO A 888 -3.08 4.26 55.47
CA PRO A 888 -2.13 5.33 55.15
C PRO A 888 -1.99 5.58 53.64
N HIS A 889 -2.32 4.58 52.81
CA HIS A 889 -2.19 4.66 51.35
C HIS A 889 -3.38 5.38 50.70
N ARG A 890 -3.08 6.14 49.64
CA ARG A 890 -4.02 6.97 48.89
C ARG A 890 -3.92 6.67 47.40
N TRP A 891 -5.03 6.86 46.70
CA TRP A 891 -5.11 6.73 45.24
C TRP A 891 -4.46 7.94 44.54
N ASP A 892 -3.15 8.08 44.66
CA ASP A 892 -2.40 9.29 44.27
C ASP A 892 -1.63 9.17 42.93
N ASP A 893 -1.70 8.01 42.27
CA ASP A 893 -1.15 7.74 40.94
C ASP A 893 -2.08 6.82 40.12
N TYR A 894 -1.80 6.69 38.82
CA TYR A 894 -2.59 5.89 37.90
C TYR A 894 -2.63 4.41 38.32
N SER A 895 -3.84 3.88 38.43
CA SER A 895 -4.21 2.58 39.00
C SER A 895 -5.65 2.24 38.55
N GLU A 896 -6.39 1.40 39.27
CA GLU A 896 -7.84 1.23 39.06
C GLU A 896 -8.69 2.46 39.42
N GLY A 897 -8.05 3.51 39.95
CA GLY A 897 -8.66 4.78 40.35
C GLY A 897 -9.69 5.39 39.37
N PRO A 898 -9.54 5.32 38.03
CA PRO A 898 -10.51 5.92 37.11
C PRO A 898 -11.97 5.50 37.37
N LEU A 899 -12.24 4.23 37.71
CA LEU A 899 -13.59 3.77 38.04
C LEU A 899 -14.09 4.35 39.36
N LEU A 900 -13.24 4.29 40.39
CA LEU A 900 -13.54 4.82 41.72
C LEU A 900 -13.87 6.32 41.65
N TYR A 901 -13.06 7.11 40.95
CA TYR A 901 -13.28 8.55 40.83
C TYR A 901 -14.47 8.90 39.92
N ALA A 902 -14.71 8.14 38.83
CA ALA A 902 -15.92 8.35 38.03
C ALA A 902 -17.19 8.15 38.87
N LEU A 903 -17.22 7.10 39.69
CA LEU A 903 -18.32 6.86 40.63
C LEU A 903 -18.37 7.92 41.74
N ALA A 904 -17.23 8.42 42.22
CA ALA A 904 -17.20 9.46 43.24
C ALA A 904 -17.75 10.80 42.74
N LEU A 905 -17.47 11.17 41.48
CA LEU A 905 -17.98 12.38 40.85
C LEU A 905 -19.47 12.24 40.49
N ALA A 906 -19.90 11.04 40.10
CA ALA A 906 -21.28 10.75 39.74
C ALA A 906 -22.21 10.52 40.95
N ALA A 907 -21.69 10.50 42.17
CA ALA A 907 -22.47 10.09 43.35
C ALA A 907 -23.63 11.07 43.62
N PRO A 908 -24.87 10.58 43.79
CA PRO A 908 -26.05 11.45 43.79
C PRO A 908 -26.26 12.25 45.10
N ARG A 909 -25.71 11.80 46.24
CA ARG A 909 -25.86 12.49 47.53
C ARG A 909 -24.56 13.04 48.09
N HIS A 910 -23.48 12.28 47.94
CA HIS A 910 -22.18 12.61 48.51
C HIS A 910 -21.09 12.64 47.41
N PRO A 911 -21.17 13.52 46.40
CA PRO A 911 -20.18 13.58 45.33
C PRO A 911 -18.86 14.19 45.81
N LEU A 912 -17.77 13.76 45.17
CA LEU A 912 -16.53 14.51 45.18
C LEU A 912 -16.58 15.62 44.12
N PRO A 913 -15.86 16.74 44.35
CA PRO A 913 -15.84 17.81 43.37
C PRO A 913 -14.96 17.42 42.16
N PRO A 914 -15.24 17.93 40.94
CA PRO A 914 -14.59 17.48 39.70
C PRO A 914 -13.05 17.55 39.70
N GLU A 915 -12.46 18.48 40.44
CA GLU A 915 -11.00 18.60 40.61
C GLU A 915 -10.35 17.34 41.21
N SER A 916 -11.12 16.50 41.90
CA SER A 916 -10.62 15.23 42.47
C SER A 916 -10.14 14.27 41.38
N TRP A 917 -10.69 14.34 40.17
CA TRP A 917 -10.19 13.58 39.01
C TRP A 917 -8.76 13.96 38.60
N ARG A 918 -8.34 15.19 38.91
CA ARG A 918 -7.02 15.73 38.55
C ARG A 918 -6.00 15.59 39.66
N ALA A 919 -6.41 15.09 40.83
CA ALA A 919 -5.57 15.04 42.01
C ALA A 919 -4.52 13.91 41.99
N TRP A 920 -4.77 12.84 41.23
CA TRP A 920 -3.83 11.72 41.08
C TRP A 920 -2.90 11.90 39.88
N ARG A 921 -1.67 11.42 40.01
CA ARG A 921 -0.61 11.53 38.98
C ARG A 921 -0.89 10.61 37.80
N ARG A 922 -0.42 11.04 36.63
CA ARG A 922 -0.48 10.28 35.37
C ARG A 922 0.93 9.92 34.95
N THR A 923 1.59 9.13 35.78
CA THR A 923 2.99 8.74 35.58
C THR A 923 3.11 7.90 34.31
N THR A 924 3.93 8.33 33.35
CA THR A 924 4.18 7.60 32.10
C THR A 924 5.47 6.80 32.17
N THR A 925 5.47 5.59 31.61
CA THR A 925 6.67 4.79 31.33
C THR A 925 6.80 4.52 29.82
N SER A 926 7.97 4.05 29.40
CA SER A 926 8.20 3.57 28.04
C SER A 926 8.83 2.17 28.07
N TYR A 927 8.29 1.24 27.27
CA TYR A 927 8.86 -0.09 27.10
C TYR A 927 8.64 -0.61 25.68
N GLY A 928 9.69 -1.13 25.04
CA GLY A 928 9.57 -1.79 23.73
C GLY A 928 9.02 -0.89 22.61
N GLY A 929 9.28 0.42 22.67
CA GLY A 929 8.76 1.41 21.72
C GLY A 929 7.36 1.96 22.04
N TYR A 930 6.71 1.47 23.10
CA TYR A 930 5.41 1.95 23.56
C TYR A 930 5.56 2.91 24.74
N ARG A 931 4.81 4.02 24.75
CA ARG A 931 4.71 4.97 25.88
C ARG A 931 3.29 4.93 26.44
N PHE A 932 3.14 4.71 27.74
CA PHE A 932 1.84 4.51 28.40
C PHE A 932 1.90 4.91 29.88
N LEU A 933 0.74 5.16 30.50
CA LEU A 933 0.60 5.39 31.94
C LEU A 933 0.95 4.12 32.70
N HIS A 934 1.87 4.20 33.65
CA HIS A 934 2.28 3.07 34.47
C HIS A 934 3.01 3.57 35.71
N ALA A 935 2.50 3.18 36.88
CA ALA A 935 3.11 3.47 38.18
C ALA A 935 3.73 2.20 38.81
N GLY A 936 4.34 1.33 37.99
CA GLY A 936 4.87 0.04 38.44
C GLY A 936 3.80 -1.03 38.70
N ALA A 937 2.56 -0.77 38.30
CA ALA A 937 1.39 -1.58 38.66
C ALA A 937 1.02 -2.62 37.58
N PRO A 938 0.44 -3.78 37.95
CA PRO A 938 0.11 -4.84 36.99
C PRO A 938 -0.98 -4.44 35.98
N LEU A 939 -1.17 -5.27 34.94
CA LEU A 939 -2.15 -5.06 33.86
C LEU A 939 -3.59 -4.83 34.35
N PHE A 940 -4.00 -5.41 35.48
CA PHE A 940 -5.37 -5.23 35.99
C PHE A 940 -5.74 -3.75 36.20
N THR A 941 -4.76 -2.88 36.49
CA THR A 941 -4.96 -1.44 36.66
C THR A 941 -5.55 -0.76 35.42
N HIS A 942 -5.24 -1.31 34.24
CA HIS A 942 -5.77 -0.85 32.96
C HIS A 942 -7.12 -1.48 32.63
N GLN A 943 -7.29 -2.74 33.00
CA GLN A 943 -8.38 -3.61 32.56
C GLN A 943 -9.64 -3.42 33.39
N TYR A 944 -9.51 -3.44 34.72
CA TYR A 944 -10.64 -3.51 35.64
C TYR A 944 -11.54 -2.26 35.58
N PRO A 945 -10.99 -1.01 35.54
CA PRO A 945 -11.85 0.16 35.38
C PRO A 945 -12.65 0.13 34.08
N GLN A 946 -12.01 -0.34 33.01
CA GLN A 946 -12.56 -0.39 31.66
C GLN A 946 -13.36 -1.67 31.38
N ALA A 947 -13.59 -2.52 32.37
CA ALA A 947 -14.61 -3.56 32.29
C ALA A 947 -16.03 -2.96 32.23
N TRP A 948 -16.20 -1.79 32.85
CA TRP A 948 -17.48 -1.06 32.93
C TRP A 948 -17.43 0.33 32.31
N LEU A 949 -16.38 1.12 32.56
CA LEU A 949 -16.24 2.44 31.96
C LEU A 949 -15.89 2.33 30.47
N ASP A 950 -16.76 2.88 29.61
CA ASP A 950 -16.45 3.05 28.19
C ASP A 950 -15.72 4.37 27.96
N LEU A 951 -14.41 4.28 27.79
CA LEU A 951 -13.52 5.42 27.54
C LEU A 951 -13.12 5.53 26.07
N ARG A 952 -13.74 4.76 25.16
CA ARG A 952 -13.42 4.82 23.73
C ARG A 952 -13.80 6.18 23.16
N GLY A 953 -12.86 6.77 22.41
CA GLY A 953 -13.05 8.08 21.78
C GLY A 953 -13.14 9.24 22.77
N ARG A 954 -12.73 9.04 24.04
CA ARG A 954 -12.69 10.09 25.06
C ARG A 954 -11.25 10.45 25.41
N HIS A 955 -10.98 11.75 25.47
CA HIS A 955 -9.66 12.30 25.82
C HIS A 955 -9.73 13.18 27.08
N ASP A 956 -8.74 13.06 27.96
CA ASP A 956 -8.56 13.96 29.10
C ASP A 956 -8.23 15.38 28.60
N GLY A 957 -9.21 16.29 28.65
CA GLY A 957 -9.07 17.68 28.23
C GLY A 957 -8.20 18.56 29.14
N GLY A 958 -7.59 17.98 30.19
CA GLY A 958 -6.55 18.63 30.99
C GLY A 958 -5.16 18.56 30.35
N PRO A 959 -4.12 19.08 31.04
CA PRO A 959 -2.74 19.11 30.53
C PRO A 959 -2.14 17.75 30.16
N SER A 960 -2.76 16.65 30.60
CA SER A 960 -2.27 15.30 30.31
C SER A 960 -2.62 14.80 28.91
N GLY A 961 -3.74 15.25 28.32
CA GLY A 961 -4.18 14.84 26.99
C GLY A 961 -4.42 13.33 26.81
N VAL A 962 -4.52 12.56 27.90
CA VAL A 962 -4.49 11.10 27.85
C VAL A 962 -5.80 10.55 27.25
N ASP A 963 -5.67 9.72 26.22
CA ASP A 963 -6.70 8.75 25.82
C ASP A 963 -6.53 7.48 26.66
N TYR A 964 -7.43 7.23 27.60
CA TYR A 964 -7.29 6.09 28.52
C TYR A 964 -7.52 4.73 27.85
N PHE A 965 -8.28 4.68 26.76
CA PHE A 965 -8.53 3.44 26.02
C PHE A 965 -7.35 3.09 25.11
N ALA A 966 -6.84 4.07 24.37
CA ALA A 966 -5.60 3.92 23.61
C ALA A 966 -4.42 3.62 24.56
N ASN A 967 -4.38 4.25 25.74
CA ASN A 967 -3.39 3.96 26.76
C ASN A 967 -3.39 2.49 27.21
N SER A 968 -4.56 1.91 27.51
CA SER A 968 -4.67 0.49 27.86
C SER A 968 -4.28 -0.45 26.72
N THR A 969 -4.54 -0.03 25.47
CA THR A 969 -4.09 -0.75 24.27
C THR A 969 -2.56 -0.78 24.19
N LEU A 970 -1.91 0.37 24.39
CA LEU A 970 -0.46 0.51 24.40
C LEU A 970 0.17 -0.25 25.58
N ALA A 971 -0.41 -0.14 26.78
CA ALA A 971 0.05 -0.85 27.98
C ALA A 971 0.01 -2.37 27.82
N THR A 972 -1.02 -2.89 27.16
CA THR A 972 -1.12 -4.33 26.86
C THR A 972 -0.07 -4.78 25.86
N ARG A 973 0.13 -4.02 24.76
CA ARG A 973 1.18 -4.34 23.78
C ARG A 973 2.58 -4.27 24.39
N ALA A 974 2.82 -3.29 25.26
CA ALA A 974 4.06 -3.16 26.03
C ALA A 974 4.28 -4.37 26.95
N HIS A 975 3.25 -4.83 27.65
CA HIS A 975 3.33 -6.01 28.50
C HIS A 975 3.57 -7.31 27.73
N ARG A 976 2.91 -7.50 26.58
CA ARG A 976 3.23 -8.64 25.71
C ARG A 976 4.69 -8.59 25.27
N ARG A 977 5.18 -7.40 24.89
CA ARG A 977 6.59 -7.23 24.52
C ARG A 977 7.52 -7.55 25.70
N PHE A 978 7.17 -7.12 26.91
CA PHE A 978 7.89 -7.43 28.14
C PHE A 978 7.99 -8.95 28.38
N CYS A 979 6.89 -9.69 28.23
CA CYS A 979 6.91 -11.16 28.33
C CYS A 979 7.80 -11.80 27.25
N LEU A 980 7.77 -11.28 26.01
CA LEU A 980 8.63 -11.77 24.92
C LEU A 980 10.12 -11.54 25.20
N ASP A 981 10.47 -10.39 25.78
CA ASP A 981 11.85 -10.12 26.15
C ASP A 981 12.32 -11.01 27.32
N LEU A 982 11.41 -11.34 28.24
CA LEU A 982 11.62 -12.33 29.30
C LEU A 982 11.78 -13.77 28.78
N ALA A 983 11.42 -14.06 27.52
CA ALA A 983 11.56 -15.41 26.94
C ALA A 983 13.02 -15.91 26.93
N LYS A 984 14.00 -15.00 26.98
CA LYS A 984 15.42 -15.34 27.13
C LYS A 984 15.73 -16.07 28.43
N GLU A 985 14.99 -15.77 29.49
CA GLU A 985 15.13 -16.38 30.82
C GLU A 985 14.05 -17.44 31.07
N PHE A 986 12.85 -17.20 30.56
CA PHE A 986 11.70 -18.09 30.67
C PHE A 986 11.20 -18.50 29.27
N PRO A 987 11.81 -19.53 28.64
CA PRO A 987 11.47 -19.95 27.27
C PRO A 987 10.01 -20.36 27.04
N GLY A 988 9.22 -20.47 28.10
CA GLY A 988 7.78 -20.68 28.03
C GLY A 988 6.99 -19.50 27.46
N TYR A 989 7.53 -18.28 27.53
CA TYR A 989 6.91 -17.12 26.89
C TYR A 989 7.13 -17.14 25.37
N GLY A 990 6.14 -16.68 24.63
CA GLY A 990 6.19 -16.58 23.18
C GLY A 990 5.08 -15.70 22.62
N PRO A 991 4.99 -15.59 21.28
CA PRO A 991 4.01 -14.71 20.63
C PRO A 991 2.56 -14.92 21.10
N ASP A 992 2.19 -16.17 21.41
CA ASP A 992 0.83 -16.54 21.83
C ASP A 992 0.78 -17.14 23.24
N ILE A 993 1.87 -17.12 23.99
CA ILE A 993 1.91 -17.58 25.39
C ILE A 993 2.56 -16.46 26.19
N TRP A 994 1.73 -15.57 26.71
CA TRP A 994 2.15 -14.38 27.44
C TRP A 994 1.05 -13.93 28.39
N GLY A 995 1.40 -13.15 29.41
CA GLY A 995 0.44 -12.62 30.36
C GLY A 995 1.01 -12.66 31.76
N VAL A 996 1.21 -11.49 32.35
CA VAL A 996 1.67 -11.32 33.72
C VAL A 996 0.81 -10.23 34.34
N THR A 997 0.09 -10.59 35.40
CA THR A 997 -0.66 -9.68 36.27
C THR A 997 -0.73 -10.35 37.64
N ALA A 998 -1.41 -9.80 38.66
CA ALA A 998 -1.51 -10.47 39.96
C ALA A 998 -2.18 -11.85 39.85
N SER A 999 -1.62 -12.85 40.56
CA SER A 999 -2.14 -14.22 40.58
C SER A 999 -1.50 -15.03 41.71
N ASP A 1000 -2.00 -16.24 41.92
CA ASP A 1000 -1.30 -17.30 42.63
C ASP A 1000 -0.04 -17.72 41.87
N GLY A 1001 1.03 -17.96 42.63
CA GLY A 1001 2.23 -18.64 42.18
C GLY A 1001 2.52 -19.88 43.03
N PRO A 1002 3.58 -20.65 42.70
CA PRO A 1002 3.98 -21.82 43.48
C PRO A 1002 4.27 -21.54 44.97
N LYS A 1003 4.54 -20.27 45.31
CA LYS A 1003 4.87 -19.80 46.68
C LYS A 1003 3.75 -18.99 47.34
N GLY A 1004 2.58 -18.89 46.70
CA GLY A 1004 1.46 -18.05 47.16
C GLY A 1004 1.14 -16.90 46.20
N TYR A 1005 0.19 -16.06 46.61
CA TYR A 1005 -0.31 -14.94 45.80
C TYR A 1005 0.72 -13.82 45.67
N LEU A 1006 0.90 -13.31 44.45
CA LEU A 1006 1.84 -12.23 44.15
C LEU A 1006 1.27 -11.28 43.08
N ALA A 1007 1.47 -9.98 43.27
CA ALA A 1007 1.28 -8.98 42.24
C ALA A 1007 2.56 -8.86 41.39
N TRP A 1008 2.68 -9.68 40.35
CA TRP A 1008 3.90 -9.86 39.55
C TRP A 1008 4.42 -8.60 38.82
N GLY A 1009 3.65 -7.50 38.83
CA GLY A 1009 4.02 -6.23 38.22
C GLY A 1009 3.98 -6.23 36.69
N GLY A 1010 4.76 -5.33 36.09
CA GLY A 1010 4.94 -5.16 34.66
C GLY A 1010 6.39 -4.78 34.35
N PRO A 1011 6.67 -3.93 33.35
CA PRO A 1011 7.97 -3.27 33.23
C PRO A 1011 8.06 -2.06 34.20
N PRO A 1012 8.97 -2.05 35.21
CA PRO A 1012 10.13 -2.92 35.37
C PRO A 1012 9.83 -4.23 36.13
N ARG A 1013 10.62 -5.26 35.78
CA ARG A 1013 10.47 -6.63 36.28
C ARG A 1013 10.44 -6.72 37.81
N HIS A 1014 9.45 -7.45 38.36
CA HIS A 1014 9.43 -7.88 39.75
C HIS A 1014 10.47 -8.99 40.05
N PRO A 1015 11.23 -8.92 41.16
CA PRO A 1015 12.31 -9.88 41.45
C PRO A 1015 11.85 -11.34 41.53
N GLU A 1016 10.63 -11.58 42.01
CA GLU A 1016 10.10 -12.93 42.21
C GLU A 1016 9.47 -13.57 40.97
N LEU A 1017 9.43 -12.88 39.82
CA LEU A 1017 8.88 -13.39 38.56
C LEU A 1017 9.59 -14.68 38.13
N ASP A 1018 8.82 -15.75 37.91
CA ASP A 1018 9.32 -17.13 37.71
C ASP A 1018 8.96 -17.77 36.35
N GLY A 1019 8.35 -16.98 35.45
CA GLY A 1019 7.89 -17.43 34.14
C GLY A 1019 6.47 -18.00 34.11
N SER A 1020 5.71 -17.90 35.20
CA SER A 1020 4.29 -18.23 35.22
C SER A 1020 3.47 -17.28 34.33
N VAL A 1021 2.54 -17.85 33.58
CA VAL A 1021 1.59 -17.15 32.70
C VAL A 1021 0.26 -17.03 33.44
N VAL A 1022 -0.28 -15.82 33.45
CA VAL A 1022 -1.56 -15.48 34.08
C VAL A 1022 -2.60 -15.22 32.99
N PRO A 1023 -3.52 -16.16 32.69
CA PRO A 1023 -4.43 -16.04 31.54
C PRO A 1023 -5.36 -14.82 31.60
N CYS A 1024 -5.75 -14.36 32.79
CA CYS A 1024 -6.60 -13.17 32.94
C CYS A 1024 -5.92 -11.90 32.42
N ALA A 1025 -4.58 -11.85 32.36
CA ALA A 1025 -3.85 -10.75 31.72
C ALA A 1025 -4.17 -10.63 30.22
N ALA A 1026 -4.24 -11.74 29.50
CA ALA A 1026 -4.64 -11.73 28.09
C ALA A 1026 -6.16 -11.56 27.94
N ALA A 1027 -6.93 -12.26 28.78
CA ALA A 1027 -8.39 -12.25 28.74
C ALA A 1027 -9.01 -10.89 29.07
N GLY A 1028 -8.53 -10.22 30.12
CA GLY A 1028 -9.00 -8.89 30.50
C GLY A 1028 -8.67 -7.80 29.46
N SER A 1029 -7.74 -8.07 28.55
CA SER A 1029 -7.42 -7.17 27.43
C SER A 1029 -8.15 -7.49 26.12
N LEU A 1030 -9.08 -8.47 26.10
CA LEU A 1030 -9.81 -8.87 24.89
C LEU A 1030 -10.47 -7.70 24.16
N ALA A 1031 -11.05 -6.74 24.88
CA ALA A 1031 -11.72 -5.59 24.29
C ALA A 1031 -10.74 -4.50 23.77
N HIS A 1032 -9.50 -4.50 24.24
CA HIS A 1032 -8.47 -3.51 23.87
C HIS A 1032 -7.56 -3.99 22.75
N THR A 1033 -7.13 -5.26 22.82
CA THR A 1033 -6.15 -5.84 21.88
C THR A 1033 -6.57 -7.24 21.42
N PRO A 1034 -7.75 -7.40 20.81
CA PRO A 1034 -8.26 -8.71 20.42
C PRO A 1034 -7.36 -9.44 19.42
N ASP A 1035 -6.60 -8.71 18.61
CA ASP A 1035 -5.62 -9.22 17.65
C ASP A 1035 -4.47 -10.02 18.29
N ILE A 1036 -4.12 -9.75 19.55
CA ILE A 1036 -3.05 -10.47 20.28
C ILE A 1036 -3.56 -11.25 21.50
N SER A 1037 -4.69 -10.84 22.08
CA SER A 1037 -5.29 -11.50 23.24
C SER A 1037 -6.03 -12.78 22.84
N LEU A 1038 -6.83 -12.75 21.76
CA LEU A 1038 -7.62 -13.90 21.37
C LEU A 1038 -6.77 -15.09 20.87
N PRO A 1039 -5.74 -14.88 20.01
CA PRO A 1039 -4.82 -15.96 19.65
C PRO A 1039 -4.10 -16.53 20.87
N ALA A 1040 -3.71 -15.69 21.82
CA ALA A 1040 -3.01 -16.14 23.02
C ALA A 1040 -3.87 -17.07 23.88
N LEU A 1041 -5.11 -16.69 24.16
CA LEU A 1041 -6.03 -17.55 24.90
C LEU A 1041 -6.31 -18.87 24.17
N LYS A 1042 -6.53 -18.84 22.85
CA LYS A 1042 -6.72 -20.07 22.06
C LYS A 1042 -5.48 -20.96 22.12
N ALA A 1043 -4.28 -20.38 22.07
CA ALA A 1043 -3.02 -21.12 22.19
C ALA A 1043 -2.82 -21.69 23.60
N MET A 1044 -3.13 -20.94 24.66
CA MET A 1044 -3.09 -21.42 26.04
C MET A 1044 -4.02 -22.62 26.23
N LYS A 1045 -5.28 -22.54 25.76
CA LYS A 1045 -6.22 -23.68 25.80
C LYS A 1045 -5.70 -24.89 25.04
N ALA A 1046 -5.15 -24.67 23.85
CA ALA A 1046 -4.66 -25.76 22.99
C ALA A 1046 -3.39 -26.43 23.52
N ARG A 1047 -2.43 -25.65 24.02
CA ARG A 1047 -1.10 -26.13 24.41
C ARG A 1047 -1.00 -26.49 25.89
N HIS A 1048 -1.84 -25.91 26.73
CA HIS A 1048 -1.86 -26.14 28.18
C HIS A 1048 -3.27 -26.53 28.65
N PRO A 1049 -3.82 -27.67 28.19
CA PRO A 1049 -5.20 -28.06 28.49
C PRO A 1049 -5.47 -28.28 29.99
N LYS A 1050 -4.43 -28.56 30.80
CA LYS A 1050 -4.55 -28.65 32.27
C LYS A 1050 -4.91 -27.32 32.92
N ALA A 1051 -4.58 -26.20 32.29
CA ALA A 1051 -4.96 -24.86 32.75
C ALA A 1051 -6.39 -24.50 32.31
N TRP A 1052 -7.09 -25.35 31.54
CA TRP A 1052 -8.46 -25.12 31.09
C TRP A 1052 -9.44 -26.03 31.85
N GLY A 1053 -10.12 -25.49 32.85
CA GLY A 1053 -10.95 -26.21 33.81
C GLY A 1053 -12.44 -25.89 33.76
N ARG A 1054 -13.11 -26.10 34.90
CA ARG A 1054 -14.57 -25.97 35.04
C ARG A 1054 -15.06 -24.55 34.80
N TYR A 1055 -14.28 -23.57 35.26
CA TYR A 1055 -14.62 -22.15 35.26
C TYR A 1055 -13.87 -21.33 34.20
N GLY A 1056 -13.21 -21.99 33.24
CA GLY A 1056 -12.40 -21.36 32.21
C GLY A 1056 -10.92 -21.63 32.48
N PHE A 1057 -10.06 -20.62 32.40
CA PHE A 1057 -8.67 -20.79 32.77
C PHE A 1057 -8.49 -20.88 34.29
N ALA A 1058 -7.55 -21.71 34.76
CA ALA A 1058 -6.99 -21.61 36.10
C ALA A 1058 -6.29 -20.24 36.27
N ASP A 1059 -6.11 -19.81 37.51
CA ASP A 1059 -5.59 -18.48 37.82
C ASP A 1059 -4.22 -18.20 37.18
N ALA A 1060 -3.30 -19.16 37.28
CA ALA A 1060 -2.02 -19.12 36.61
C ALA A 1060 -1.52 -20.53 36.27
N PHE A 1061 -0.56 -20.62 35.35
CA PHE A 1061 0.20 -21.84 35.11
C PHE A 1061 1.64 -21.52 34.71
N ASN A 1062 2.56 -22.44 34.97
CA ASN A 1062 3.94 -22.29 34.55
C ASN A 1062 4.23 -23.21 33.35
N PRO A 1063 4.46 -22.66 32.14
CA PRO A 1063 4.67 -23.47 30.94
C PRO A 1063 5.88 -24.41 31.01
N ARG A 1064 6.89 -24.07 31.84
CA ARG A 1064 8.14 -24.83 31.97
C ARG A 1064 8.01 -25.98 32.96
N THR A 1065 7.42 -25.75 34.13
CA THR A 1065 7.32 -26.77 35.18
C THR A 1065 6.05 -27.62 35.07
N GLY A 1066 5.05 -27.14 34.31
CA GLY A 1066 3.74 -27.78 34.22
C GLY A 1066 2.86 -27.56 35.45
N TRP A 1067 3.29 -26.72 36.39
CA TRP A 1067 2.47 -26.29 37.52
C TRP A 1067 1.25 -25.50 37.04
N VAL A 1068 0.10 -25.74 37.66
CA VAL A 1068 -1.16 -25.04 37.41
C VAL A 1068 -1.73 -24.66 38.78
N ALA A 1069 -2.20 -23.43 38.92
CA ALA A 1069 -2.89 -22.98 40.11
C ALA A 1069 -4.08 -23.89 40.42
N ARG A 1070 -4.26 -24.22 41.70
CA ARG A 1070 -5.38 -25.07 42.14
C ARG A 1070 -6.71 -24.33 42.07
N ASP A 1071 -6.66 -23.01 42.14
CA ASP A 1071 -7.81 -22.15 42.30
C ASP A 1071 -8.05 -21.29 41.06
N VAL A 1072 -9.28 -20.80 40.98
CA VAL A 1072 -9.64 -19.62 40.18
C VAL A 1072 -10.03 -18.51 41.15
N ILE A 1073 -9.69 -17.27 40.80
CA ILE A 1073 -10.04 -16.07 41.55
C ILE A 1073 -11.24 -15.40 40.87
N GLY A 1074 -12.26 -15.04 41.66
CA GLY A 1074 -13.55 -14.57 41.16
C GLY A 1074 -13.46 -13.27 40.35
N ILE A 1075 -12.56 -12.36 40.72
CA ILE A 1075 -12.32 -11.14 39.95
C ILE A 1075 -11.62 -11.41 38.61
N ASP A 1076 -10.74 -12.41 38.54
CA ASP A 1076 -10.04 -12.79 37.31
C ASP A 1076 -10.95 -13.54 36.33
N VAL A 1077 -11.88 -14.34 36.87
CA VAL A 1077 -12.98 -14.92 36.10
C VAL A 1077 -13.95 -13.83 35.64
N GLY A 1078 -14.23 -12.85 36.49
CA GLY A 1078 -15.12 -11.73 36.21
C GLY A 1078 -14.63 -10.84 35.08
N ILE A 1079 -13.39 -10.38 35.15
CA ILE A 1079 -12.78 -9.54 34.10
C ILE A 1079 -12.72 -10.29 32.77
N THR A 1080 -12.44 -11.59 32.80
CA THR A 1080 -12.44 -12.45 31.62
C THR A 1080 -13.81 -12.47 30.93
N LEU A 1081 -14.89 -12.65 31.71
CA LEU A 1081 -16.25 -12.64 31.18
C LEU A 1081 -16.63 -11.27 30.60
N LEU A 1082 -16.41 -10.19 31.35
CA LEU A 1082 -16.84 -8.85 30.91
C LEU A 1082 -16.02 -8.36 29.71
N ALA A 1083 -14.72 -8.63 29.66
CA ALA A 1083 -13.88 -8.29 28.51
C ALA A 1083 -14.29 -9.06 27.25
N ALA A 1084 -14.65 -10.35 27.37
CA ALA A 1084 -15.21 -11.13 26.27
C ALA A 1084 -16.55 -10.55 25.80
N GLU A 1085 -17.43 -10.16 26.71
CA GLU A 1085 -18.72 -9.56 26.36
C GLU A 1085 -18.59 -8.16 25.75
N ASN A 1086 -17.60 -7.38 26.18
CA ASN A 1086 -17.30 -6.08 25.59
C ASN A 1086 -16.74 -6.20 24.17
N LEU A 1087 -15.86 -7.18 23.92
CA LEU A 1087 -15.38 -7.48 22.58
C LEU A 1087 -16.52 -7.91 21.65
N ARG A 1088 -17.44 -8.76 22.13
CA ARG A 1088 -18.53 -9.31 21.32
C ARG A 1088 -19.68 -8.34 21.08
N SER A 1089 -20.13 -7.66 22.14
CA SER A 1089 -21.43 -6.99 22.17
C SER A 1089 -21.43 -5.64 22.90
N GLN A 1090 -20.29 -5.25 23.49
CA GLN A 1090 -20.14 -4.00 24.24
C GLN A 1090 -21.14 -3.89 25.41
N SER A 1091 -21.66 -5.02 25.90
CA SER A 1091 -22.84 -5.00 26.75
C SER A 1091 -22.56 -4.50 28.17
N SER A 1092 -21.42 -4.85 28.76
CA SER A 1092 -21.04 -4.34 30.09
C SER A 1092 -20.94 -2.82 30.08
N TRP A 1093 -20.25 -2.28 29.07
CA TRP A 1093 -20.21 -0.84 28.81
C TRP A 1093 -21.59 -0.22 28.64
N ARG A 1094 -22.47 -0.81 27.81
CA ARG A 1094 -23.82 -0.27 27.59
C ARG A 1094 -24.65 -0.22 28.86
N TRP A 1095 -24.62 -1.26 29.70
CA TRP A 1095 -25.39 -1.26 30.94
C TRP A 1095 -24.84 -0.27 31.95
N PHE A 1096 -23.53 -0.26 32.16
CA PHE A 1096 -22.93 0.66 33.12
C PHE A 1096 -23.07 2.12 32.67
N MET A 1097 -22.77 2.43 31.42
CA MET A 1097 -22.81 3.81 30.91
C MET A 1097 -24.23 4.35 30.68
N ALA A 1098 -25.27 3.50 30.69
CA ALA A 1098 -26.67 3.93 30.62
C ALA A 1098 -27.17 4.57 31.94
N ASN A 1099 -26.37 4.51 33.01
CA ASN A 1099 -26.67 5.22 34.24
C ASN A 1099 -26.44 6.74 34.04
N PRO A 1100 -27.49 7.59 34.12
CA PRO A 1100 -27.46 8.97 33.64
C PRO A 1100 -26.42 9.86 34.33
N GLU A 1101 -26.04 9.54 35.56
CA GLU A 1101 -25.05 10.29 36.33
C GLU A 1101 -23.61 10.12 35.82
N LEU A 1102 -23.29 9.02 35.13
CA LEU A 1102 -21.92 8.72 34.71
C LEU A 1102 -21.43 9.55 33.52
N PRO A 1103 -22.17 9.66 32.39
CA PRO A 1103 -21.73 10.52 31.29
C PRO A 1103 -21.49 11.96 31.73
N TRP A 1104 -22.38 12.51 32.55
CA TRP A 1104 -22.23 13.86 33.10
C TRP A 1104 -20.97 13.99 33.96
N ALA A 1105 -20.68 13.02 34.82
CA ALA A 1105 -19.50 13.04 35.67
C ALA A 1105 -18.19 12.97 34.86
N LEU A 1106 -18.15 12.18 33.79
CA LEU A 1106 -16.97 12.11 32.91
C LEU A 1106 -16.77 13.42 32.14
N ASP A 1107 -17.85 14.03 31.66
CA ASP A 1107 -17.80 15.33 30.99
C ASP A 1107 -17.35 16.43 31.97
N ALA A 1108 -17.84 16.39 33.23
CA ALA A 1108 -17.43 17.29 34.31
C ALA A 1108 -15.96 17.10 34.72
N ALA A 1109 -15.46 15.85 34.66
CA ALA A 1109 -14.03 15.54 34.84
C ALA A 1109 -13.16 16.09 33.68
N GLY A 1110 -13.79 16.49 32.57
CA GLY A 1110 -13.14 17.03 31.38
C GLY A 1110 -12.76 15.98 30.34
N LEU A 1111 -13.38 14.79 30.37
CA LEU A 1111 -13.20 13.75 29.35
C LEU A 1111 -14.11 14.02 28.15
N ARG A 1112 -13.54 14.49 27.04
CA ARG A 1112 -14.28 14.93 25.85
C ARG A 1112 -14.21 13.93 24.71
#